data_AF-A0A257HNH3-F1
#
_entry.id   AF-A0A257HNH3-F1
#
_cell.length_a   1.000
_cell.length_b   1.000
_cell.length_c   1.000
_cell.angle_alpha   90.00
_cell.angle_beta   90.00
_cell.angle_gamma   90.00
#
_symmetry.space_group_name_H-M   'P 1'
#
loop_
_entity.id
_entity.type
_entity.pdbx_description
1 polymer ?
#
loop_
_entity_poly.entity_id
_entity_poly.type
_entity_poly.pdbx_seq_one_letter_code
_entity_poly.pdbx_strand_id
1 'polypeptide(L)'
;MAFQKLEAFPSTYEVKMHALLQAVRNWGGKWFFKAKLIDDLQRGLVMKETVALDSAQARMRLPEAMADARATTFDLIQDRSMIVWGEHCSECAAPTCYTACSFYTPRPDGHCRRFAHGMETIDTGSANKTPLTRIAFRRWGKLEGRGPVGALEKADAANLEQALQPALGLGLAFLARREARARTAKHQALGQKAPGEFDAFMIEGAALSAETISFTLTFVPVDKASPALFQSQFSLNADWTRVSIPVADIARTIDLAQDYLVQIEPVGEAEGLEVLFGLCDFVTWAKAAQSIAPPSAPSTPAAKAKVVVWDLDHTIWDGILVEDGPEGVVVKPGIREMIEALDARGILQSVASKNNHDEAVAALAHHGLLDFMLAPQISWGPKSAALARIAETLNLGLDSFVFIDDQPFERGEVGEAYKAVTVLADTEALTLLDRPQFDVPVTPESKGRRALYAVEAARALAAESAAGDMDQFLRSCDLVLTLARLSASDAERVYELSQRTNQLNIAATRYSRDDVAAMLSDANGGEAWTLRCADRFGDYGLIGFAYGDPKTGHIRDFFMSCRVQRKRVEAAFFAWLAARCEAAGAHEMTISYQKAARNGPALELFQNLGFTLSPTDDTHGSLACPLPASFDGHDIVRIESVTAEPEAAITSEAV
;
A
#
# COMPACT_ATOMS: atom_id res chain seq x y z
N MET A 1 19.51 -52.46 51.79
CA MET A 1 19.16 -53.26 50.61
C MET A 1 18.57 -52.33 49.56
N ALA A 2 19.16 -52.36 48.36
CA ALA A 2 18.63 -51.89 47.08
C ALA A 2 18.29 -50.40 46.88
N PHE A 3 19.33 -49.59 46.61
CA PHE A 3 19.29 -48.59 45.53
C PHE A 3 20.57 -48.78 44.71
N GLN A 4 20.50 -49.67 43.72
CA GLN A 4 21.55 -49.87 42.73
C GLN A 4 20.88 -50.21 41.39
N LYS A 5 21.47 -49.65 40.32
CA LYS A 5 21.18 -49.85 38.88
C LYS A 5 20.19 -48.89 38.22
N LEU A 6 20.63 -47.64 38.06
CA LEU A 6 20.47 -46.95 36.78
C LEU A 6 21.53 -47.53 35.83
N GLU A 7 21.14 -48.52 35.04
CA GLU A 7 21.96 -48.99 33.93
C GLU A 7 22.03 -47.89 32.87
N ALA A 8 23.26 -47.46 32.58
CA ALA A 8 23.59 -46.53 31.53
C ALA A 8 23.15 -47.11 30.18
N PHE A 9 22.04 -46.59 29.63
CA PHE A 9 21.83 -46.61 28.20
C PHE A 9 22.79 -45.60 27.59
N PRO A 10 23.69 -45.98 26.65
CA PRO A 10 24.43 -44.99 25.90
C PRO A 10 23.39 -44.16 25.18
N SER A 11 23.36 -42.86 25.44
CA SER A 11 22.42 -41.98 24.75
C SER A 11 22.60 -42.19 23.25
N THR A 12 21.51 -42.20 22.49
CA THR A 12 21.54 -42.20 21.02
C THR A 12 22.47 -41.12 20.44
N TYR A 13 22.82 -40.12 21.25
CA TYR A 13 23.82 -39.09 21.02
C TYR A 13 25.26 -39.63 20.92
N GLU A 14 25.71 -40.53 21.79
CA GLU A 14 27.10 -41.05 21.78
C GLU A 14 27.36 -41.95 20.56
N VAL A 15 26.38 -42.76 20.17
CA VAL A 15 26.47 -43.62 18.98
C VAL A 15 26.51 -42.78 17.70
N LYS A 16 25.70 -41.71 17.63
CA LYS A 16 25.69 -40.76 16.50
C LYS A 16 26.97 -39.92 16.44
N MET A 17 27.54 -39.55 17.59
CA MET A 17 28.79 -38.79 17.66
C MET A 17 30.01 -39.62 17.25
N HIS A 18 30.03 -40.92 17.58
CA HIS A 18 31.07 -41.83 17.13
C HIS A 18 31.01 -42.08 15.61
N ALA A 19 29.81 -42.17 15.02
CA ALA A 19 29.61 -42.25 13.57
C ALA A 19 30.01 -40.94 12.88
N LEU A 20 29.71 -39.78 13.48
CA LEU A 20 30.11 -38.45 13.01
C LEU A 20 31.64 -38.30 12.98
N LEU A 21 32.33 -38.75 14.04
CA LEU A 21 33.80 -38.72 14.12
C LEU A 21 34.46 -39.68 13.12
N GLN A 22 33.80 -40.78 12.73
CA GLN A 22 34.25 -41.65 11.65
C GLN A 22 34.01 -41.02 10.26
N ALA A 23 32.86 -40.39 10.03
CA ALA A 23 32.57 -39.69 8.77
C ALA A 23 33.51 -38.50 8.53
N VAL A 24 33.79 -37.71 9.58
CA VAL A 24 34.78 -36.62 9.55
C VAL A 24 36.21 -37.14 9.37
N ARG A 25 36.54 -38.35 9.84
CA ARG A 25 37.83 -39.01 9.59
C ARG A 25 38.01 -39.46 8.14
N ASN A 26 36.93 -39.78 7.44
CA ASN A 26 36.94 -40.26 6.05
C ASN A 26 36.91 -39.11 5.01
N TRP A 27 36.67 -37.87 5.45
CA TRP A 27 36.82 -36.68 4.62
C TRP A 27 38.30 -36.28 4.54
N GLY A 28 38.94 -36.60 3.41
CA GLY A 28 40.35 -36.32 3.17
C GLY A 28 40.66 -34.82 3.14
N GLY A 29 41.21 -34.27 4.24
CA GLY A 29 41.72 -32.90 4.25
C GLY A 29 42.19 -32.35 5.62
N LYS A 30 43.49 -32.49 5.90
CA LYS A 30 44.39 -31.74 6.82
C LYS A 30 43.96 -31.44 8.29
N TRP A 31 44.86 -31.86 9.18
CA TRP A 31 44.92 -31.73 10.65
C TRP A 31 44.49 -30.38 11.29
N PHE A 32 44.52 -29.26 10.56
CA PHE A 32 44.17 -27.92 11.06
C PHE A 32 42.69 -27.76 11.45
N PHE A 33 41.79 -28.56 10.88
CA PHE A 33 40.35 -28.47 11.14
C PHE A 33 39.92 -28.96 12.53
N LYS A 34 40.72 -29.80 13.20
CA LYS A 34 40.31 -30.42 14.47
C LYS A 34 40.37 -29.46 15.66
N ALA A 35 41.43 -28.68 15.79
CA ALA A 35 41.64 -27.82 16.97
C ALA A 35 40.66 -26.65 17.01
N LYS A 36 40.44 -25.99 15.86
CA LYS A 36 39.51 -24.87 15.75
C LYS A 36 38.05 -25.30 15.92
N LEU A 37 37.66 -26.44 15.34
CA LEU A 37 36.31 -27.00 15.53
C LEU A 37 36.02 -27.35 16.99
N ILE A 38 37.02 -27.86 17.74
CA ILE A 38 36.87 -28.16 19.17
C ILE A 38 36.77 -26.87 20.00
N ASP A 39 37.61 -25.87 19.71
CA ASP A 39 37.59 -24.57 20.39
C ASP A 39 36.28 -23.80 20.12
N ASP A 40 35.78 -23.86 18.89
CA ASP A 40 34.50 -23.27 18.47
C ASP A 40 33.28 -23.98 19.10
N LEU A 41 33.34 -25.31 19.27
CA LEU A 41 32.35 -26.10 20.01
C LEU A 41 32.38 -25.81 21.52
N GLN A 42 33.56 -25.61 22.10
CA GLN A 42 33.73 -25.28 23.53
C GLN A 42 33.30 -23.85 23.87
N ARG A 43 33.39 -22.90 22.93
CA ARG A 43 32.97 -21.50 23.11
C ARG A 43 31.48 -21.26 22.85
N GLY A 44 30.70 -22.30 22.55
CA GLY A 44 29.26 -22.18 22.27
C GLY A 44 28.92 -21.39 21.00
N LEU A 45 29.90 -21.17 20.11
CA LEU A 45 29.77 -20.34 18.91
C LEU A 45 29.15 -21.09 17.71
N VAL A 46 28.94 -22.41 17.80
CA VAL A 46 28.72 -23.28 16.61
C VAL A 46 27.53 -24.24 16.68
N MET A 47 26.68 -24.17 17.71
CA MET A 47 25.41 -24.92 17.71
C MET A 47 24.29 -23.92 17.48
N LYS A 48 23.56 -23.98 16.33
CA LYS A 48 22.27 -23.32 15.95
C LYS A 48 22.18 -23.16 14.42
N GLU A 49 21.15 -23.54 13.64
CA GLU A 49 19.71 -23.85 13.82
C GLU A 49 19.19 -24.81 12.71
N THR A 50 17.91 -25.16 12.81
CA THR A 50 17.11 -26.27 12.24
C THR A 50 17.29 -26.71 10.77
N VAL A 51 17.53 -27.99 10.45
CA VAL A 51 16.77 -28.70 9.37
C VAL A 51 16.21 -29.99 9.97
N ALA A 52 14.99 -30.35 9.56
CA ALA A 52 14.14 -31.37 10.17
C ALA A 52 14.91 -32.60 10.65
N LEU A 53 14.75 -32.92 11.95
CA LEU A 53 15.26 -34.13 12.56
C LEU A 53 14.49 -35.39 12.16
N ASP A 54 13.38 -35.23 11.44
CA ASP A 54 12.73 -36.31 10.71
C ASP A 54 13.13 -36.19 9.24
N SER A 55 14.15 -36.95 8.86
CA SER A 55 14.61 -37.17 7.48
C SER A 55 13.58 -37.88 6.59
N ALA A 56 12.29 -37.78 6.92
CA ALA A 56 11.23 -38.31 6.09
C ALA A 56 11.02 -37.34 4.93
N GLN A 57 11.64 -37.66 3.78
CA GLN A 57 11.17 -37.11 2.51
C GLN A 57 9.70 -37.51 2.38
N ALA A 58 8.79 -36.57 2.65
CA ALA A 58 7.38 -36.81 2.42
C ALA A 58 7.19 -36.84 0.90
N ARG A 59 6.69 -37.97 0.39
CA ARG A 59 6.29 -38.07 -1.01
C ARG A 59 4.93 -37.41 -1.15
N MET A 60 4.89 -36.30 -1.86
CA MET A 60 3.66 -35.62 -2.23
C MET A 60 3.59 -35.57 -3.75
N ARG A 61 2.44 -36.00 -4.31
CA ARG A 61 2.17 -35.78 -5.73
C ARG A 61 1.59 -34.37 -5.88
N LEU A 62 2.31 -33.50 -6.57
CA LEU A 62 1.82 -32.15 -6.86
C LEU A 62 0.70 -32.20 -7.91
N PRO A 63 -0.28 -31.28 -7.85
CA PRO A 63 -1.16 -30.99 -8.98
C PRO A 63 -0.34 -30.66 -10.24
N GLU A 64 -0.84 -31.08 -11.41
CA GLU A 64 -0.12 -30.92 -12.69
C GLU A 64 0.18 -29.44 -12.99
N ALA A 65 -0.80 -28.55 -12.79
CA ALA A 65 -0.60 -27.10 -12.96
C ALA A 65 0.51 -26.52 -12.06
N MET A 66 0.65 -27.00 -10.81
CA MET A 66 1.74 -26.57 -9.93
C MET A 66 3.08 -27.13 -10.38
N ALA A 67 3.11 -28.38 -10.84
CA ALA A 67 4.32 -29.01 -11.35
C ALA A 67 4.84 -28.28 -12.61
N ASP A 68 3.94 -27.92 -13.52
CA ASP A 68 4.24 -27.16 -14.74
C ASP A 68 4.71 -25.74 -14.44
N ALA A 69 3.98 -25.01 -13.57
CA ALA A 69 4.36 -23.67 -13.15
C ALA A 69 5.77 -23.64 -12.53
N ARG A 70 6.10 -24.63 -11.70
CA ARG A 70 7.43 -24.81 -11.11
C ARG A 70 8.51 -25.20 -12.11
N ALA A 71 8.18 -25.98 -13.15
CA ALA A 71 9.13 -26.35 -14.20
C ALA A 71 9.71 -25.10 -14.89
N THR A 72 8.87 -24.09 -15.13
CA THR A 72 9.29 -22.84 -15.78
C THR A 72 10.28 -22.02 -14.96
N THR A 73 10.29 -22.12 -13.62
CA THR A 73 11.17 -21.32 -12.76
C THR A 73 12.64 -21.55 -13.07
N PHE A 74 13.03 -22.81 -13.23
CA PHE A 74 14.42 -23.18 -13.44
C PHE A 74 14.96 -22.60 -14.76
N ASP A 75 14.10 -22.40 -15.75
CA ASP A 75 14.47 -21.82 -17.04
C ASP A 75 14.59 -20.29 -16.99
N LEU A 76 13.87 -19.64 -16.08
CA LEU A 76 13.88 -18.18 -15.93
C LEU A 76 15.16 -17.64 -15.27
N ILE A 77 15.80 -18.45 -14.43
CA ILE A 77 16.97 -18.03 -13.65
C ILE A 77 18.28 -18.49 -14.28
N GLN A 78 19.34 -17.70 -14.11
CA GLN A 78 20.71 -18.06 -14.46
C GLN A 78 21.47 -18.50 -13.20
N ASP A 79 21.52 -17.61 -12.22
CA ASP A 79 22.17 -17.81 -10.93
C ASP A 79 21.18 -17.59 -9.79
N ARG A 80 21.45 -18.19 -8.62
CA ARG A 80 20.70 -17.94 -7.38
C ARG A 80 21.63 -17.88 -6.17
N SER A 81 21.16 -17.26 -5.09
CA SER A 81 21.76 -17.45 -3.77
C SER A 81 21.41 -18.84 -3.21
N MET A 82 22.08 -19.17 -2.11
CA MET A 82 21.72 -20.31 -1.26
C MET A 82 21.60 -19.84 0.19
N ILE A 83 20.42 -19.38 0.55
CA ILE A 83 20.09 -19.00 1.93
C ILE A 83 19.74 -20.26 2.71
N VAL A 84 20.41 -20.45 3.85
CA VAL A 84 20.09 -21.57 4.76
C VAL A 84 19.06 -21.10 5.77
N TRP A 85 17.81 -21.43 5.47
CA TRP A 85 16.64 -21.13 6.28
C TRP A 85 16.54 -22.00 7.52
N GLY A 86 16.00 -21.43 8.60
CA GLY A 86 15.66 -22.12 9.84
C GLY A 86 14.35 -21.62 10.42
N GLU A 87 13.81 -22.38 11.37
CA GLU A 87 12.62 -22.00 12.14
C GLU A 87 13.00 -21.12 13.36
N HIS A 88 12.33 -19.98 13.49
CA HIS A 88 12.55 -19.02 14.56
C HIS A 88 11.21 -18.57 15.16
N CYS A 89 11.28 -17.96 16.35
CA CYS A 89 10.12 -17.41 17.05
C CYS A 89 10.12 -15.89 16.91
N SER A 90 8.99 -15.31 16.54
CA SER A 90 8.85 -13.85 16.37
C SER A 90 8.87 -13.09 17.69
N GLU A 91 8.27 -13.68 18.73
CA GLU A 91 8.07 -13.04 20.05
C GLU A 91 9.20 -13.32 21.06
N CYS A 92 10.13 -14.20 20.74
CA CYS A 92 11.01 -14.78 21.74
C CYS A 92 12.37 -14.08 21.84
N ALA A 93 12.71 -13.58 23.03
CA ALA A 93 14.09 -13.22 23.37
C ALA A 93 14.90 -14.46 23.76
N ALA A 94 15.44 -15.19 22.78
CA ALA A 94 16.39 -16.27 23.04
C ALA A 94 17.67 -15.74 23.73
N PRO A 95 18.28 -16.47 24.68
CA PRO A 95 17.93 -17.82 25.14
C PRO A 95 16.91 -17.85 26.30
N THR A 96 16.52 -16.70 26.86
CA THR A 96 15.62 -16.60 28.02
C THR A 96 14.29 -17.30 27.79
N CYS A 97 13.81 -17.30 26.54
CA CYS A 97 12.59 -17.99 26.15
C CYS A 97 12.60 -19.52 26.38
N TYR A 98 13.77 -20.17 26.47
CA TYR A 98 13.84 -21.64 26.62
C TYR A 98 13.40 -22.14 27.99
N THR A 99 13.39 -21.27 29.01
CA THR A 99 12.98 -21.62 30.37
C THR A 99 11.68 -20.94 30.79
N ALA A 100 11.38 -19.76 30.23
CA ALA A 100 10.26 -18.94 30.68
C ALA A 100 9.01 -19.02 29.76
N CYS A 101 9.15 -19.47 28.51
CA CYS A 101 8.04 -19.46 27.57
C CYS A 101 7.12 -20.68 27.76
N SER A 102 5.83 -20.43 28.02
CA SER A 102 4.79 -21.46 28.14
C SER A 102 4.58 -22.26 26.85
N PHE A 103 4.97 -21.69 25.70
CA PHE A 103 4.86 -22.33 24.39
C PHE A 103 6.17 -22.97 23.94
N TYR A 104 7.24 -22.93 24.73
CA TYR A 104 8.49 -23.59 24.39
C TYR A 104 8.28 -25.09 24.23
N THR A 105 8.70 -25.62 23.08
CA THR A 105 8.72 -27.05 22.84
C THR A 105 10.10 -27.41 22.32
N PRO A 106 10.92 -28.18 23.06
CA PRO A 106 12.27 -28.48 22.64
C PRO A 106 12.28 -29.36 21.39
N ARG A 107 13.15 -29.01 20.46
CA ARG A 107 13.68 -29.91 19.43
C ARG A 107 14.77 -30.80 20.05
N PRO A 108 15.17 -31.88 19.37
CA PRO A 108 16.33 -32.68 19.78
C PRO A 108 17.66 -31.92 19.96
N ASP A 109 17.82 -30.74 19.35
CA ASP A 109 18.98 -29.84 19.58
C ASP A 109 18.78 -28.87 20.77
N GLY A 110 17.65 -28.95 21.48
CA GLY A 110 17.32 -28.10 22.62
C GLY A 110 16.72 -26.73 22.25
N HIS A 111 16.53 -26.42 20.98
CA HIS A 111 15.92 -25.17 20.54
C HIS A 111 14.40 -25.23 20.49
N CYS A 112 13.75 -24.06 20.38
CA CYS A 112 12.30 -23.98 20.28
C CYS A 112 11.82 -24.52 18.92
N ARG A 113 10.87 -25.47 18.95
CA ARG A 113 10.16 -26.00 17.78
C ARG A 113 9.03 -25.06 17.41
N ARG A 114 9.08 -24.44 16.23
CA ARG A 114 8.10 -23.50 15.69
C ARG A 114 7.37 -24.02 14.46
N PHE A 115 7.81 -25.11 13.87
CA PHE A 115 7.08 -25.85 12.85
C PHE A 115 6.64 -27.21 13.39
N ALA A 116 5.42 -27.64 13.08
CA ALA A 116 4.85 -28.87 13.63
C ALA A 116 5.70 -30.10 13.29
N HIS A 117 6.16 -30.15 12.04
CA HIS A 117 6.94 -31.25 11.46
C HIS A 117 8.37 -30.83 11.08
N GLY A 118 8.81 -29.64 11.50
CA GLY A 118 10.03 -29.03 10.97
C GLY A 118 9.84 -28.54 9.53
N MET A 119 10.96 -28.38 8.81
CA MET A 119 10.98 -28.05 7.39
C MET A 119 11.10 -29.33 6.57
N GLU A 120 9.98 -29.83 6.06
CA GLU A 120 9.94 -31.11 5.34
C GLU A 120 10.32 -30.92 3.87
N THR A 121 11.39 -31.56 3.42
CA THR A 121 11.73 -31.55 1.99
C THR A 121 10.86 -32.55 1.24
N ILE A 122 10.14 -32.07 0.23
CA ILE A 122 9.27 -32.88 -0.62
C ILE A 122 10.04 -33.35 -1.86
N ASP A 123 10.08 -34.66 -2.05
CA ASP A 123 10.56 -35.27 -3.29
C ASP A 123 9.44 -35.29 -4.33
N THR A 124 9.62 -34.52 -5.40
CA THR A 124 8.62 -34.38 -6.47
C THR A 124 8.82 -35.38 -7.62
N GLY A 125 9.86 -36.22 -7.59
CA GLY A 125 10.16 -37.21 -8.64
C GLY A 125 10.49 -36.64 -10.03
N SER A 126 10.57 -35.31 -10.15
CA SER A 126 10.85 -34.60 -11.40
C SER A 126 12.35 -34.36 -11.58
N ALA A 127 12.83 -34.27 -12.82
CA ALA A 127 14.21 -33.86 -13.13
C ALA A 127 14.55 -32.42 -12.66
N ASN A 128 13.55 -31.67 -12.21
CA ASN A 128 13.70 -30.32 -11.67
C ASN A 128 14.39 -30.35 -10.29
N LYS A 129 15.56 -29.70 -10.18
CA LYS A 129 16.50 -29.90 -9.08
C LYS A 129 16.29 -29.01 -7.84
N THR A 130 15.35 -28.05 -7.87
CA THR A 130 15.07 -27.16 -6.74
C THR A 130 14.14 -27.86 -5.74
N PRO A 131 14.57 -28.16 -4.50
CA PRO A 131 13.71 -28.86 -3.54
C PRO A 131 12.48 -28.01 -3.16
N LEU A 132 11.38 -28.69 -2.82
CA LEU A 132 10.21 -28.06 -2.21
C LEU A 132 10.26 -28.27 -0.71
N THR A 133 9.86 -27.25 0.04
CA THR A 133 9.79 -27.31 1.50
C THR A 133 8.37 -27.14 1.96
N ARG A 134 7.82 -28.14 2.62
CA ARG A 134 6.53 -28.05 3.31
C ARG A 134 6.74 -27.60 4.74
N ILE A 135 5.93 -26.62 5.16
CA ILE A 135 5.98 -26.07 6.51
C ILE A 135 4.56 -25.97 7.05
N ALA A 136 4.34 -26.59 8.20
CA ALA A 136 3.17 -26.37 9.04
C ALA A 136 3.59 -25.50 10.23
N PHE A 137 3.13 -24.26 10.25
CA PHE A 137 3.48 -23.27 11.26
C PHE A 137 2.80 -23.58 12.60
N ARG A 138 3.56 -23.40 13.69
CA ARG A 138 3.02 -23.26 15.04
C ARG A 138 2.97 -21.79 15.40
N ARG A 139 2.30 -21.48 16.50
CA ARG A 139 2.21 -20.12 17.04
C ARG A 139 3.56 -19.41 17.10
N TRP A 140 3.59 -18.19 16.55
CA TRP A 140 4.76 -17.32 16.43
C TRP A 140 5.93 -17.88 15.63
N GLY A 141 5.68 -18.85 14.75
CA GLY A 141 6.71 -19.40 13.88
C GLY A 141 7.01 -18.47 12.71
N LYS A 142 8.30 -18.24 12.45
CA LYS A 142 8.81 -17.57 11.26
C LYS A 142 9.96 -18.35 10.64
N LEU A 143 10.18 -18.14 9.35
CA LEU A 143 11.39 -18.53 8.64
C LEU A 143 12.43 -17.43 8.81
N GLU A 144 13.68 -17.80 9.11
CA GLU A 144 14.78 -16.85 9.17
C GLU A 144 16.04 -17.44 8.50
N GLY A 145 16.68 -16.62 7.69
CA GLY A 145 17.95 -16.87 7.04
C GLY A 145 18.94 -15.74 7.35
N ARG A 146 20.19 -15.92 6.93
CA ARG A 146 21.25 -14.93 7.18
C ARG A 146 22.12 -14.71 5.95
N GLY A 147 22.33 -13.44 5.62
CA GLY A 147 23.33 -12.97 4.67
C GLY A 147 24.68 -12.63 5.31
N PRO A 148 25.63 -12.09 4.53
CA PRO A 148 25.54 -11.93 3.09
C PRO A 148 25.61 -13.28 2.36
N VAL A 149 25.02 -13.32 1.17
CA VAL A 149 25.06 -14.48 0.25
C VAL A 149 25.55 -14.03 -1.11
N GLY A 150 26.08 -14.95 -1.91
CA GLY A 150 26.55 -14.64 -3.26
C GLY A 150 26.02 -15.63 -4.27
N ALA A 151 26.17 -15.27 -5.55
CA ALA A 151 25.57 -15.99 -6.66
C ALA A 151 26.27 -17.34 -6.90
N LEU A 152 25.47 -18.37 -7.13
CA LEU A 152 25.88 -19.68 -7.60
C LEU A 152 25.06 -20.00 -8.86
N GLU A 153 25.68 -20.63 -9.85
CA GLU A 153 24.95 -21.16 -11.00
C GLU A 153 23.83 -22.09 -10.49
N LYS A 154 22.62 -21.98 -11.04
CA LYS A 154 21.44 -22.72 -10.57
C LYS A 154 21.66 -24.23 -10.41
N ALA A 155 22.45 -24.84 -11.29
CA ALA A 155 22.77 -26.26 -11.25
C ALA A 155 23.71 -26.59 -10.07
N ASP A 156 24.71 -25.75 -9.82
CA ASP A 156 25.65 -25.90 -8.71
C ASP A 156 24.98 -25.65 -7.36
N ALA A 157 24.12 -24.63 -7.27
CA ALA A 157 23.29 -24.37 -6.10
C ALA A 157 22.45 -25.60 -5.75
N ALA A 158 21.75 -26.17 -6.73
CA ALA A 158 20.90 -27.34 -6.52
C ALA A 158 21.70 -28.61 -6.17
N ASN A 159 22.84 -28.85 -6.83
CA ASN A 159 23.72 -29.98 -6.49
C ASN A 159 24.28 -29.84 -5.06
N LEU A 160 24.64 -28.62 -4.65
CA LEU A 160 25.15 -28.33 -3.31
C LEU A 160 24.05 -28.51 -2.26
N GLU A 161 22.86 -27.98 -2.51
CA GLU A 161 21.68 -28.14 -1.66
C GLU A 161 21.39 -29.64 -1.45
N GLN A 162 21.37 -30.44 -2.52
CA GLN A 162 21.20 -31.89 -2.44
C GLN A 162 22.33 -32.60 -1.67
N ALA A 163 23.58 -32.20 -1.85
CA ALA A 163 24.72 -32.77 -1.14
C ALA A 163 24.71 -32.46 0.37
N LEU A 164 24.11 -31.32 0.76
CA LEU A 164 24.03 -30.88 2.15
C LEU A 164 22.79 -31.41 2.88
N GLN A 165 21.76 -31.90 2.17
CA GLN A 165 20.54 -32.48 2.75
C GLN A 165 20.79 -33.49 3.89
N PRO A 166 21.75 -34.45 3.79
CA PRO A 166 22.02 -35.38 4.89
C PRO A 166 22.56 -34.70 6.15
N ALA A 167 23.42 -33.68 5.99
CA ALA A 167 23.97 -32.93 7.12
C ALA A 167 22.93 -32.02 7.76
N LEU A 168 22.08 -31.42 6.93
CA LEU A 168 20.93 -30.63 7.33
C LEU A 168 19.96 -31.50 8.16
N GLY A 169 19.57 -32.70 7.68
CA GLY A 169 18.72 -33.63 8.44
C GLY A 169 19.33 -34.17 9.74
N LEU A 170 20.64 -34.03 9.94
CA LEU A 170 21.32 -34.35 11.21
C LEU A 170 21.43 -33.14 12.16
N GLY A 171 20.83 -31.99 11.82
CA GLY A 171 20.90 -30.76 12.61
C GLY A 171 22.25 -30.03 12.53
N LEU A 172 23.06 -30.31 11.49
CA LEU A 172 24.39 -29.73 11.32
C LEU A 172 24.40 -28.56 10.33
N ALA A 173 23.38 -27.69 10.36
CA ALA A 173 23.21 -26.60 9.40
C ALA A 173 24.38 -25.60 9.39
N PHE A 174 25.17 -25.51 10.47
CA PHE A 174 26.39 -24.71 10.48
C PHE A 174 27.44 -25.23 9.47
N LEU A 175 27.55 -26.55 9.26
CA LEU A 175 28.44 -27.13 8.26
C LEU A 175 27.97 -26.76 6.86
N ALA A 176 26.66 -26.83 6.62
CA ALA A 176 26.03 -26.42 5.37
C ALA A 176 26.29 -24.95 5.07
N ARG A 177 26.04 -24.04 6.03
CA ARG A 177 26.35 -22.60 5.91
C ARG A 177 27.83 -22.34 5.65
N ARG A 178 28.72 -23.07 6.33
CA ARG A 178 30.17 -22.89 6.15
C ARG A 178 30.62 -23.32 4.76
N GLU A 179 30.14 -24.46 4.27
CA GLU A 179 30.45 -24.96 2.93
C GLU A 179 29.85 -24.04 1.84
N ALA A 180 28.60 -23.60 2.04
CA ALA A 180 27.94 -22.59 1.21
C ALA A 180 28.81 -21.33 1.07
N ARG A 181 29.14 -20.72 2.22
CA ARG A 181 29.96 -19.49 2.28
C ARG A 181 31.35 -19.70 1.69
N ALA A 182 31.99 -20.84 1.95
CA ALA A 182 33.31 -21.14 1.39
C ALA A 182 33.29 -21.24 -0.14
N ARG A 183 32.25 -21.86 -0.72
CA ARG A 183 32.06 -21.93 -2.17
C ARG A 183 31.69 -20.58 -2.77
N THR A 184 30.78 -19.84 -2.13
CA THR A 184 30.46 -18.45 -2.51
C THR A 184 31.71 -17.58 -2.53
N ALA A 185 32.52 -17.60 -1.47
CA ALA A 185 33.75 -16.82 -1.38
C ALA A 185 34.77 -17.24 -2.44
N LYS A 186 34.85 -18.54 -2.76
CA LYS A 186 35.70 -19.04 -3.85
C LYS A 186 35.22 -18.58 -5.23
N HIS A 187 33.90 -18.60 -5.49
CA HIS A 187 33.31 -18.09 -6.74
C HIS A 187 33.51 -16.57 -6.88
N GLN A 188 33.34 -15.81 -5.80
CA GLN A 188 33.63 -14.37 -5.77
C GLN A 188 35.11 -14.09 -6.03
N ALA A 189 36.03 -14.86 -5.44
CA ALA A 189 37.47 -14.73 -5.69
C ALA A 189 37.88 -15.04 -7.14
N LEU A 190 37.05 -15.77 -7.88
CA LEU A 190 37.22 -16.02 -9.32
C LEU A 190 36.64 -14.90 -10.21
N GLY A 191 36.21 -13.77 -9.61
CA GLY A 191 35.69 -12.61 -10.32
C GLY A 191 34.21 -12.71 -10.70
N GLN A 192 33.44 -13.56 -10.02
CA GLN A 192 31.99 -13.66 -10.21
C GLN A 192 31.21 -12.79 -9.22
N LYS A 193 30.00 -12.41 -9.67
CA LYS A 193 29.06 -11.43 -9.11
C LYS A 193 29.05 -11.25 -7.58
N ALA A 194 29.14 -10.00 -7.11
CA ALA A 194 29.04 -9.63 -5.69
C ALA A 194 27.59 -9.72 -5.15
N PRO A 195 27.36 -9.69 -3.81
CA PRO A 195 26.02 -9.74 -3.19
C PRO A 195 25.00 -8.67 -3.68
N GLY A 196 25.45 -7.63 -4.39
CA GLY A 196 24.62 -6.57 -4.98
C GLY A 196 24.35 -6.70 -6.48
N GLU A 197 24.69 -7.82 -7.13
CA GLU A 197 24.51 -8.05 -8.58
C GLU A 197 23.36 -9.01 -8.93
N PHE A 198 22.52 -9.31 -7.93
CA PHE A 198 21.26 -10.02 -8.13
C PHE A 198 20.19 -9.06 -8.68
N ASP A 199 19.27 -9.59 -9.49
CA ASP A 199 18.20 -8.80 -10.09
C ASP A 199 16.99 -8.68 -9.14
N ALA A 200 16.62 -9.78 -8.48
CA ALA A 200 15.48 -9.85 -7.57
C ALA A 200 15.70 -10.82 -6.40
N PHE A 201 14.92 -10.65 -5.34
CA PHE A 201 14.62 -11.70 -4.36
C PHE A 201 13.32 -12.38 -4.76
N MET A 202 13.40 -13.66 -5.12
CA MET A 202 12.27 -14.44 -5.60
C MET A 202 11.73 -15.35 -4.51
N ILE A 203 10.41 -15.32 -4.34
CA ILE A 203 9.65 -16.18 -3.44
C ILE A 203 8.63 -16.95 -4.25
N GLU A 204 8.63 -18.26 -4.08
CA GLU A 204 7.67 -19.15 -4.69
C GLU A 204 7.02 -20.03 -3.65
N GLY A 205 5.74 -20.34 -3.87
CA GLY A 205 5.03 -21.26 -3.00
C GLY A 205 3.55 -21.34 -3.27
N ALA A 206 2.87 -22.11 -2.44
CA ALA A 206 1.43 -22.24 -2.42
C ALA A 206 0.92 -22.44 -0.99
N ALA A 207 -0.25 -21.91 -0.70
CA ALA A 207 -1.00 -22.20 0.51
C ALA A 207 -1.63 -23.60 0.41
N LEU A 208 -1.50 -24.41 1.47
CA LEU A 208 -2.11 -25.73 1.55
C LEU A 208 -3.33 -25.78 2.48
N SER A 209 -3.43 -24.83 3.40
CA SER A 209 -4.43 -24.80 4.47
C SER A 209 -5.51 -23.73 4.32
N ALA A 210 -5.36 -22.81 3.35
CA ALA A 210 -6.27 -21.70 3.10
C ALA A 210 -6.23 -21.28 1.61
N GLU A 211 -7.22 -20.50 1.16
CA GLU A 211 -7.22 -19.93 -0.19
C GLU A 211 -6.07 -18.95 -0.42
N THR A 212 -5.70 -18.19 0.61
CA THR A 212 -4.60 -17.22 0.58
C THR A 212 -3.99 -17.08 1.96
N ILE A 213 -2.65 -17.04 2.03
CA ILE A 213 -1.89 -16.78 3.26
C ILE A 213 -0.95 -15.61 3.01
N SER A 214 -1.10 -14.54 3.78
CA SER A 214 -0.22 -13.36 3.74
C SER A 214 1.03 -13.57 4.60
N PHE A 215 2.15 -13.04 4.13
CA PHE A 215 3.46 -13.08 4.77
C PHE A 215 4.13 -11.70 4.71
N THR A 216 4.92 -11.41 5.72
CA THR A 216 5.88 -10.31 5.73
C THR A 216 7.28 -10.84 5.44
N LEU A 217 7.96 -10.26 4.45
CA LEU A 217 9.39 -10.41 4.19
C LEU A 217 10.14 -9.22 4.79
N THR A 218 11.07 -9.48 5.70
CA THR A 218 11.88 -8.44 6.35
C THR A 218 13.36 -8.72 6.20
N PHE A 219 14.15 -7.72 5.80
CA PHE A 219 15.60 -7.77 5.90
C PHE A 219 16.07 -6.79 6.96
N VAL A 220 16.82 -7.28 7.95
CA VAL A 220 17.25 -6.50 9.11
C VAL A 220 18.77 -6.63 9.26
N PRO A 221 19.54 -5.54 9.34
CA PRO A 221 20.94 -5.58 9.69
C PRO A 221 21.16 -6.28 11.03
N VAL A 222 22.21 -7.10 11.13
CA VAL A 222 22.60 -7.72 12.41
C VAL A 222 23.17 -6.68 13.38
N ASP A 223 23.76 -5.60 12.84
CA ASP A 223 24.21 -4.47 13.63
C ASP A 223 23.01 -3.69 14.18
N LYS A 224 22.78 -3.83 15.49
CA LYS A 224 21.70 -3.17 16.22
C LYS A 224 21.82 -1.64 16.26
N ALA A 225 22.97 -1.07 15.90
CA ALA A 225 23.15 0.38 15.82
C ALA A 225 22.52 0.98 14.55
N SER A 226 22.21 0.17 13.53
CA SER A 226 21.54 0.62 12.32
C SER A 226 20.01 0.43 12.46
N PRO A 227 19.21 1.51 12.42
CA PRO A 227 17.75 1.40 12.46
C PRO A 227 17.14 1.01 11.10
N ALA A 228 17.94 0.94 10.04
CA ALA A 228 17.46 0.73 8.68
C ALA A 228 17.08 -0.74 8.44
N LEU A 229 15.89 -1.00 7.90
CA LEU A 229 15.44 -2.33 7.48
C LEU A 229 14.66 -2.23 6.16
N PHE A 230 14.59 -3.32 5.42
CA PHE A 230 13.65 -3.45 4.31
C PHE A 230 12.50 -4.33 4.77
N GLN A 231 11.26 -3.95 4.47
CA GLN A 231 10.11 -4.80 4.69
C GLN A 231 9.15 -4.72 3.51
N SER A 232 8.62 -5.85 3.10
CA SER A 232 7.57 -5.99 2.08
C SER A 232 6.62 -7.10 2.49
N GLN A 233 5.39 -7.08 2.02
CA GLN A 233 4.45 -8.19 2.21
C GLN A 233 4.16 -8.89 0.89
N PHE A 234 3.89 -10.19 0.96
CA PHE A 234 3.48 -11.01 -0.16
C PHE A 234 2.45 -12.05 0.29
N SER A 235 1.62 -12.55 -0.63
CA SER A 235 0.64 -13.60 -0.31
C SER A 235 0.91 -14.84 -1.16
N LEU A 236 0.69 -16.01 -0.58
CA LEU A 236 0.68 -17.29 -1.29
C LEU A 236 -0.76 -17.76 -1.43
N ASN A 237 -1.17 -18.08 -2.65
CA ASN A 237 -2.51 -18.58 -2.95
C ASN A 237 -2.55 -20.12 -2.94
N ALA A 238 -3.75 -20.68 -3.02
CA ALA A 238 -3.92 -22.12 -3.24
C ALA A 238 -3.23 -22.61 -4.54
N ASP A 239 -3.07 -21.73 -5.54
CA ASP A 239 -2.28 -21.98 -6.75
C ASP A 239 -0.80 -21.59 -6.58
N TRP A 240 0.07 -22.10 -7.46
CA TRP A 240 1.50 -21.77 -7.43
C TRP A 240 1.72 -20.27 -7.66
N THR A 241 2.22 -19.61 -6.62
CA THR A 241 2.47 -18.17 -6.60
C THR A 241 3.95 -17.91 -6.76
N ARG A 242 4.31 -16.90 -7.57
CA ARG A 242 5.67 -16.41 -7.76
C ARG A 242 5.70 -14.90 -7.52
N VAL A 243 6.52 -14.47 -6.58
CA VAL A 243 6.71 -13.07 -6.21
C VAL A 243 8.18 -12.72 -6.42
N SER A 244 8.43 -11.58 -7.04
CA SER A 244 9.77 -11.08 -7.33
C SER A 244 9.90 -9.66 -6.80
N ILE A 245 10.81 -9.45 -5.87
CA ILE A 245 11.09 -8.14 -5.27
C ILE A 245 12.43 -7.65 -5.81
N PRO A 246 12.49 -6.51 -6.51
CA PRO A 246 13.74 -6.01 -7.07
C PRO A 246 14.80 -5.80 -5.98
N VAL A 247 16.02 -6.29 -6.21
CA VAL A 247 17.13 -6.10 -5.26
C VAL A 247 17.46 -4.62 -5.10
N ALA A 248 17.26 -3.83 -6.16
CA ALA A 248 17.41 -2.38 -6.10
C ALA A 248 16.49 -1.73 -5.05
N ASP A 249 15.31 -2.29 -4.78
CA ASP A 249 14.41 -1.76 -3.75
C ASP A 249 14.87 -2.16 -2.34
N ILE A 250 15.39 -3.39 -2.17
CA ILE A 250 15.97 -3.86 -0.90
C ILE A 250 17.25 -3.07 -0.56
N ALA A 251 18.10 -2.86 -1.56
CA ALA A 251 19.40 -2.19 -1.41
C ALA A 251 19.29 -0.68 -1.16
N ARG A 252 18.10 -0.07 -1.33
CA ARG A 252 17.87 1.34 -0.96
C ARG A 252 17.90 1.56 0.55
N THR A 253 17.53 0.54 1.33
CA THR A 253 17.38 0.65 2.78
C THR A 253 18.42 -0.15 3.53
N ILE A 254 18.95 -1.23 2.96
CA ILE A 254 19.93 -2.11 3.64
C ILE A 254 21.16 -2.31 2.76
N ASP A 255 22.35 -2.30 3.38
CA ASP A 255 23.59 -2.74 2.72
C ASP A 255 23.68 -4.27 2.73
N LEU A 256 23.36 -4.90 1.59
CA LEU A 256 23.41 -6.35 1.39
C LEU A 256 24.84 -6.92 1.36
N ALA A 257 25.88 -6.09 1.40
CA ALA A 257 27.25 -6.55 1.60
C ALA A 257 27.57 -6.83 3.08
N GLN A 258 26.78 -6.31 4.02
CA GLN A 258 26.93 -6.52 5.46
C GLN A 258 26.14 -7.74 5.95
N ASP A 259 26.35 -8.11 7.21
CA ASP A 259 25.54 -9.13 7.87
C ASP A 259 24.09 -8.65 8.07
N TYR A 260 23.13 -9.38 7.50
CA TYR A 260 21.70 -9.17 7.69
C TYR A 260 20.97 -10.48 7.97
N LEU A 261 19.83 -10.38 8.64
CA LEU A 261 18.81 -11.42 8.72
C LEU A 261 17.79 -11.18 7.63
N VAL A 262 17.27 -12.26 7.05
CA VAL A 262 16.10 -12.24 6.19
C VAL A 262 15.03 -13.10 6.85
N GLN A 263 13.83 -12.56 7.01
CA GLN A 263 12.75 -13.15 7.78
C GLN A 263 11.49 -13.23 6.94
N ILE A 264 10.82 -14.38 6.94
CA ILE A 264 9.50 -14.58 6.34
C ILE A 264 8.55 -15.02 7.44
N GLU A 265 7.52 -14.23 7.70
CA GLU A 265 6.61 -14.40 8.82
C GLU A 265 5.16 -14.33 8.35
N PRO A 266 4.26 -15.27 8.73
CA PRO A 266 2.84 -15.13 8.44
C PRO A 266 2.24 -13.86 9.07
N VAL A 267 1.40 -13.16 8.32
CA VAL A 267 0.63 -12.04 8.87
C VAL A 267 -0.52 -12.60 9.70
N GLY A 268 -0.63 -12.16 10.96
CA GLY A 268 -1.66 -12.62 11.88
C GLY A 268 -1.30 -13.93 12.60
N GLU A 269 -2.29 -14.81 12.81
CA GLU A 269 -2.09 -16.03 13.60
C GLU A 269 -1.42 -17.14 12.78
N ALA A 270 -0.17 -17.45 13.13
CA ALA A 270 0.62 -18.45 12.42
C ALA A 270 0.16 -19.91 12.64
N GLU A 271 -0.55 -20.20 13.74
CA GLU A 271 -0.84 -21.60 14.12
C GLU A 271 -1.82 -22.26 13.16
N GLY A 272 -1.47 -23.44 12.66
CA GLY A 272 -2.33 -24.21 11.76
C GLY A 272 -2.17 -23.87 10.28
N LEU A 273 -1.38 -22.85 9.94
CA LEU A 273 -1.04 -22.53 8.56
C LEU A 273 -0.06 -23.57 7.99
N GLU A 274 -0.46 -24.22 6.91
CA GLU A 274 0.38 -25.11 6.10
C GLU A 274 0.65 -24.50 4.72
N VAL A 275 1.93 -24.48 4.32
CA VAL A 275 2.40 -23.96 3.04
C VAL A 275 3.45 -24.86 2.39
N LEU A 276 3.55 -24.75 1.07
CA LEU A 276 4.70 -25.20 0.29
C LEU A 276 5.52 -23.99 -0.12
N PHE A 277 6.80 -23.97 0.22
CA PHE A 277 7.78 -23.05 -0.35
C PHE A 277 8.59 -23.74 -1.44
N GLY A 278 8.76 -23.04 -2.56
CA GLY A 278 9.73 -23.34 -3.60
C GLY A 278 10.99 -22.53 -3.40
N LEU A 279 11.40 -21.78 -4.42
CA LEU A 279 12.56 -20.91 -4.32
C LEU A 279 12.27 -19.72 -3.38
N CYS A 280 13.16 -19.48 -2.42
CA CYS A 280 13.14 -18.31 -1.54
C CYS A 280 14.57 -17.76 -1.46
N ASP A 281 15.01 -17.09 -2.52
CA ASP A 281 16.42 -16.71 -2.72
C ASP A 281 16.56 -15.49 -3.63
N PHE A 282 17.74 -14.85 -3.57
CA PHE A 282 18.16 -13.91 -4.59
C PHE A 282 18.44 -14.62 -5.91
N VAL A 283 18.10 -13.99 -7.04
CA VAL A 283 18.25 -14.57 -8.38
C VAL A 283 18.80 -13.57 -9.39
N THR A 284 19.43 -14.10 -10.44
CA THR A 284 19.70 -13.40 -11.69
C THR A 284 18.89 -14.02 -12.81
N TRP A 285 18.39 -13.21 -13.73
CA TRP A 285 17.58 -13.70 -14.86
C TRP A 285 18.45 -14.30 -15.95
N ALA A 286 17.98 -15.40 -16.56
CA ALA A 286 18.55 -15.90 -17.80
C ALA A 286 18.39 -14.86 -18.92
N LYS A 287 19.37 -14.74 -19.82
CA LYS A 287 19.33 -13.76 -20.94
C LYS A 287 18.06 -13.84 -21.79
N ALA A 288 17.49 -15.04 -21.97
CA ALA A 288 16.23 -15.24 -22.70
C ALA A 288 14.98 -14.80 -21.91
N ALA A 289 15.06 -14.74 -20.57
CA ALA A 289 13.97 -14.35 -19.69
C ALA A 289 13.88 -12.82 -19.48
N GLN A 290 14.94 -12.07 -19.80
CA GLN A 290 14.93 -10.59 -19.74
C GLN A 290 13.91 -9.94 -20.68
N SER A 291 13.42 -10.65 -21.70
CA SER A 291 12.32 -10.21 -22.58
C SER A 291 10.95 -10.80 -22.22
N ILE A 292 10.87 -11.63 -21.17
CA ILE A 292 9.65 -12.38 -20.75
C ILE A 292 9.27 -12.02 -19.30
N ALA A 293 10.02 -11.14 -18.63
CA ALA A 293 9.58 -10.57 -17.36
C ALA A 293 8.18 -9.96 -17.56
N PRO A 294 7.15 -10.38 -16.80
CA PRO A 294 5.86 -9.74 -16.88
C PRO A 294 6.07 -8.25 -16.63
N PRO A 295 5.40 -7.36 -17.40
CA PRO A 295 5.50 -5.95 -17.13
C PRO A 295 5.18 -5.73 -15.66
N SER A 296 6.15 -5.15 -14.95
CA SER A 296 5.90 -4.48 -13.68
C SER A 296 4.57 -3.75 -13.85
N ALA A 297 3.58 -4.07 -13.01
CA ALA A 297 2.32 -3.35 -12.99
C ALA A 297 2.67 -1.86 -13.11
N PRO A 298 2.12 -1.14 -14.10
CA PRO A 298 2.51 0.23 -14.36
C PRO A 298 2.42 0.97 -13.03
N SER A 299 3.55 1.52 -12.59
CA SER A 299 3.56 2.49 -11.51
C SER A 299 2.64 3.60 -11.98
N THR A 300 1.42 3.57 -11.43
CA THR A 300 0.45 4.62 -11.65
C THR A 300 1.15 5.89 -11.19
N PRO A 301 1.23 6.96 -12.02
CA PRO A 301 1.84 8.21 -11.57
C PRO A 301 1.20 8.59 -10.23
N ALA A 302 2.03 8.79 -9.20
CA ALA A 302 1.58 9.03 -7.85
C ALA A 302 0.50 10.13 -7.86
N ALA A 303 -0.72 9.77 -7.46
CA ALA A 303 -1.81 10.74 -7.44
C ALA A 303 -1.43 11.89 -6.49
N LYS A 304 -1.75 13.12 -6.88
CA LYS A 304 -1.49 14.31 -6.05
C LYS A 304 -2.20 14.14 -4.70
N ALA A 305 -1.49 14.43 -3.61
CA ALA A 305 -1.99 14.31 -2.25
C ALA A 305 -3.15 15.29 -2.02
N LYS A 306 -4.23 14.79 -1.41
CA LYS A 306 -5.39 15.61 -1.02
C LYS A 306 -5.58 15.64 0.49
N VAL A 307 -5.17 14.58 1.19
CA VAL A 307 -5.29 14.41 2.65
C VAL A 307 -3.99 13.84 3.20
N VAL A 308 -3.54 14.36 4.35
CA VAL A 308 -2.58 13.69 5.23
C VAL A 308 -3.30 13.26 6.49
N VAL A 309 -3.16 11.99 6.84
CA VAL A 309 -3.70 11.38 8.06
C VAL A 309 -2.53 11.10 8.99
N TRP A 310 -2.59 11.67 10.18
CA TRP A 310 -1.53 11.59 11.18
C TRP A 310 -1.90 10.63 12.30
N ASP A 311 -0.92 9.85 12.75
CA ASP A 311 -0.92 9.40 14.14
C ASP A 311 -0.53 10.54 15.09
N LEU A 312 -0.76 10.35 16.39
CA LEU A 312 -0.52 11.34 17.43
C LEU A 312 0.77 11.03 18.21
N ASP A 313 0.73 10.01 19.07
CA ASP A 313 1.83 9.63 19.96
C ASP A 313 3.07 9.27 19.15
N HIS A 314 4.23 9.78 19.57
CA HIS A 314 5.50 9.66 18.85
C HIS A 314 5.48 10.08 17.37
N THR A 315 4.44 10.74 16.89
CA THR A 315 4.29 11.16 15.49
C THR A 315 4.16 12.68 15.39
N ILE A 316 3.08 13.26 15.91
CA ILE A 316 2.90 14.72 16.00
C ILE A 316 3.66 15.28 17.20
N TRP A 317 3.65 14.57 18.33
CA TRP A 317 4.35 14.95 19.55
C TRP A 317 5.27 13.84 20.04
N ASP A 318 6.24 14.22 20.87
CA ASP A 318 7.04 13.29 21.65
C ASP A 318 6.29 12.91 22.93
N GLY A 319 6.25 11.61 23.23
CA GLY A 319 5.57 11.05 24.39
C GLY A 319 4.32 10.24 24.04
N ILE A 320 3.74 9.62 25.07
CA ILE A 320 2.50 8.84 24.99
C ILE A 320 1.47 9.57 25.85
N LEU A 321 0.36 10.01 25.24
CA LEU A 321 -0.62 10.86 25.89
C LEU A 321 -1.18 10.27 27.20
N VAL A 322 -1.40 8.96 27.25
CA VAL A 322 -1.95 8.30 28.45
C VAL A 322 -0.95 8.27 29.62
N GLU A 323 0.36 8.33 29.33
CA GLU A 323 1.42 8.28 30.34
C GLU A 323 1.83 9.69 30.79
N ASP A 324 2.01 10.59 29.83
CA ASP A 324 2.57 11.92 30.05
C ASP A 324 1.49 12.99 30.31
N GLY A 325 0.24 12.70 29.93
CA GLY A 325 -0.88 13.62 29.97
C GLY A 325 -0.78 14.76 28.95
N PRO A 326 -1.86 15.56 28.79
CA PRO A 326 -1.94 16.58 27.74
C PRO A 326 -0.89 17.69 27.82
N GLU A 327 -0.39 18.00 29.02
CA GLU A 327 0.67 19.01 29.22
C GLU A 327 2.09 18.43 29.10
N GLY A 328 2.23 17.11 29.20
CA GLY A 328 3.52 16.41 29.15
C GLY A 328 3.97 16.03 27.75
N VAL A 329 3.04 15.86 26.81
CA VAL A 329 3.35 15.65 25.39
C VAL A 329 3.79 16.96 24.73
N VAL A 330 4.88 16.90 23.96
CA VAL A 330 5.46 18.10 23.32
C VAL A 330 5.45 17.92 21.81
N VAL A 331 4.74 18.80 21.09
CA VAL A 331 4.70 18.79 19.62
C VAL A 331 6.13 18.86 19.07
N LYS A 332 6.47 17.91 18.19
CA LYS A 332 7.81 17.81 17.61
C LYS A 332 8.14 19.09 16.82
N PRO A 333 9.40 19.57 16.89
CA PRO A 333 9.81 20.76 16.14
C PRO A 333 9.50 20.63 14.63
N GLY A 334 8.88 21.66 14.04
CA GLY A 334 8.57 21.71 12.61
C GLY A 334 7.24 21.07 12.19
N ILE A 335 6.60 20.26 13.04
CA ILE A 335 5.33 19.60 12.68
C ILE A 335 4.19 20.60 12.52
N ARG A 336 4.09 21.61 13.40
CA ARG A 336 3.07 22.67 13.25
C ARG A 336 3.24 23.41 11.93
N GLU A 337 4.46 23.85 11.64
CA GLU A 337 4.78 24.60 10.44
C GLU A 337 4.49 23.77 9.18
N MET A 338 4.73 22.45 9.25
CA MET A 338 4.36 21.52 8.18
C MET A 338 2.84 21.43 7.99
N ILE A 339 2.07 21.25 9.06
CA ILE A 339 0.60 21.21 9.01
C ILE A 339 0.04 22.50 8.41
N GLU A 340 0.52 23.66 8.85
CA GLU A 340 0.11 24.96 8.34
C GLU A 340 0.48 25.15 6.86
N ALA A 341 1.66 24.70 6.44
CA ALA A 341 2.09 24.77 5.05
C ALA A 341 1.27 23.85 4.13
N LEU A 342 0.90 22.66 4.60
CA LEU A 342 0.01 21.75 3.88
C LEU A 342 -1.41 22.32 3.76
N ASP A 343 -1.95 22.89 4.85
CA ASP A 343 -3.25 23.55 4.87
C ASP A 343 -3.29 24.76 3.91
N ALA A 344 -2.22 25.57 3.88
CA ALA A 344 -2.10 26.68 2.94
C ALA A 344 -2.08 26.24 1.46
N ARG A 345 -1.65 25.00 1.17
CA ARG A 345 -1.73 24.37 -0.16
C ARG A 345 -3.08 23.69 -0.43
N GLY A 346 -4.01 23.75 0.53
CA GLY A 346 -5.32 23.12 0.44
C GLY A 346 -5.24 21.59 0.46
N ILE A 347 -4.27 21.05 1.21
CA ILE A 347 -4.18 19.63 1.57
C ILE A 347 -4.79 19.48 2.96
N LEU A 348 -5.81 18.64 3.06
CA LEU A 348 -6.58 18.44 4.28
C LEU A 348 -5.77 17.61 5.29
N GLN A 349 -6.07 17.79 6.58
CA GLN A 349 -5.44 17.04 7.66
C GLN A 349 -6.51 16.23 8.40
N SER A 350 -6.16 15.04 8.85
CA SER A 350 -6.99 14.19 9.70
C SER A 350 -6.12 13.39 10.66
N VAL A 351 -6.76 12.67 11.58
CA VAL A 351 -6.09 11.84 12.61
C VAL A 351 -6.58 10.42 12.52
N ALA A 352 -5.67 9.45 12.58
CA ALA A 352 -5.97 8.04 12.83
C ALA A 352 -5.06 7.55 13.95
N SER A 353 -5.59 7.51 15.17
CA SER A 353 -4.77 7.25 16.36
C SER A 353 -5.47 6.39 17.40
N LYS A 354 -4.66 5.68 18.20
CA LYS A 354 -5.09 4.73 19.22
C LYS A 354 -4.99 5.36 20.61
N ASN A 355 -5.91 6.28 20.90
CA ASN A 355 -6.01 6.95 22.19
C ASN A 355 -7.45 6.95 22.71
N ASN A 356 -7.62 7.45 23.94
CA ASN A 356 -8.91 7.94 24.39
C ASN A 356 -9.30 9.18 23.56
N HIS A 357 -10.51 9.17 23.01
CA HIS A 357 -11.01 10.24 22.14
C HIS A 357 -10.97 11.62 22.81
N ASP A 358 -11.52 11.74 24.02
CA ASP A 358 -11.72 13.04 24.66
C ASP A 358 -10.39 13.64 25.13
N GLU A 359 -9.47 12.80 25.61
CA GLU A 359 -8.12 13.24 26.01
C GLU A 359 -7.31 13.70 24.81
N ALA A 360 -7.34 12.96 23.70
CA ALA A 360 -6.60 13.31 22.49
C ALA A 360 -7.14 14.58 21.82
N VAL A 361 -8.46 14.75 21.80
CA VAL A 361 -9.10 15.99 21.33
C VAL A 361 -8.70 17.17 22.21
N ALA A 362 -8.68 17.00 23.54
CA ALA A 362 -8.23 18.04 24.46
C ALA A 362 -6.75 18.40 24.26
N ALA A 363 -5.87 17.42 24.05
CA ALA A 363 -4.45 17.64 23.75
C ALA A 363 -4.24 18.38 22.42
N LEU A 364 -4.94 17.96 21.36
CA LEU A 364 -4.93 18.66 20.07
C LEU A 364 -5.43 20.11 20.20
N ALA A 365 -6.45 20.36 21.03
CA ALA A 365 -6.96 21.70 21.29
C ALA A 365 -5.96 22.54 22.10
N HIS A 366 -5.34 21.95 23.13
CA HIS A 366 -4.31 22.60 23.93
C HIS A 366 -3.13 23.06 23.07
N HIS A 367 -2.72 22.23 22.11
CA HIS A 367 -1.71 22.58 21.13
C HIS A 367 -2.27 23.37 19.93
N GLY A 368 -3.53 23.80 19.90
CA GLY A 368 -4.07 24.57 18.77
C GLY A 368 -3.94 23.88 17.40
N LEU A 369 -3.98 22.54 17.39
CA LEU A 369 -3.95 21.71 16.18
C LEU A 369 -5.34 21.18 15.81
N LEU A 370 -6.28 21.14 16.76
CA LEU A 370 -7.61 20.56 16.57
C LEU A 370 -8.35 21.17 15.36
N ASP A 371 -8.27 22.48 15.17
CA ASP A 371 -8.94 23.17 14.07
C ASP A 371 -8.43 22.74 12.68
N PHE A 372 -7.26 22.11 12.58
CA PHE A 372 -6.74 21.53 11.34
C PHE A 372 -7.30 20.12 11.05
N MET A 373 -7.73 19.39 12.08
CA MET A 373 -8.03 17.97 12.00
C MET A 373 -9.49 17.72 11.63
N LEU A 374 -9.73 17.36 10.37
CA LEU A 374 -11.05 17.01 9.86
C LEU A 374 -11.33 15.52 10.07
N ALA A 375 -12.55 15.20 10.49
CA ALA A 375 -13.02 13.82 10.71
C ALA A 375 -12.05 12.91 11.51
N PRO A 376 -11.45 13.39 12.63
CA PRO A 376 -10.46 12.60 13.37
C PRO A 376 -11.06 11.27 13.83
N GLN A 377 -10.31 10.19 13.62
CA GLN A 377 -10.65 8.83 14.04
C GLN A 377 -9.73 8.41 15.17
N ILE A 378 -10.21 8.60 16.40
CA ILE A 378 -9.45 8.29 17.61
C ILE A 378 -10.15 7.14 18.31
N SER A 379 -9.59 5.94 18.17
CA SER A 379 -10.18 4.70 18.67
C SER A 379 -9.15 3.58 18.73
N TRP A 380 -9.45 2.52 19.50
CA TRP A 380 -8.58 1.34 19.59
C TRP A 380 -8.71 0.35 18.41
N GLY A 381 -9.46 0.72 17.37
CA GLY A 381 -9.65 -0.12 16.18
C GLY A 381 -8.46 -0.08 15.20
N PRO A 382 -8.52 -0.87 14.11
CA PRO A 382 -7.50 -0.83 13.06
C PRO A 382 -7.42 0.53 12.36
N LYS A 383 -6.21 0.98 11.99
CA LYS A 383 -6.01 2.27 11.34
C LYS A 383 -6.46 2.26 9.88
N SER A 384 -6.40 1.14 9.18
CA SER A 384 -7.04 0.99 7.86
C SER A 384 -8.54 1.31 7.91
N ALA A 385 -9.27 0.75 8.88
CA ALA A 385 -10.68 1.02 9.06
C ALA A 385 -10.96 2.50 9.39
N ALA A 386 -10.07 3.14 10.16
CA ALA A 386 -10.12 4.59 10.39
C ALA A 386 -9.95 5.37 9.09
N LEU A 387 -8.94 5.06 8.27
CA LEU A 387 -8.72 5.69 6.96
C LEU A 387 -9.92 5.51 6.02
N ALA A 388 -10.56 4.34 6.01
CA ALA A 388 -11.76 4.11 5.22
C ALA A 388 -12.91 5.03 5.63
N ARG A 389 -13.13 5.20 6.94
CA ARG A 389 -14.15 6.13 7.47
C ARG A 389 -13.82 7.59 7.16
N ILE A 390 -12.54 7.97 7.22
CA ILE A 390 -12.09 9.33 6.83
C ILE A 390 -12.34 9.54 5.33
N ALA A 391 -11.98 8.57 4.49
CA ALA A 391 -12.20 8.62 3.05
C ALA A 391 -13.69 8.74 2.69
N GLU A 392 -14.55 7.99 3.38
CA GLU A 392 -16.00 8.08 3.24
C GLU A 392 -16.53 9.45 3.69
N THR A 393 -16.15 9.90 4.89
CA THR A 393 -16.60 11.19 5.47
C THR A 393 -16.18 12.37 4.60
N LEU A 394 -14.95 12.34 4.08
CA LEU A 394 -14.42 13.39 3.20
C LEU A 394 -14.83 13.18 1.73
N ASN A 395 -15.48 12.06 1.38
CA ASN A 395 -15.78 11.67 0.00
C ASN A 395 -14.57 11.82 -0.93
N LEU A 396 -13.43 11.26 -0.51
CA LEU A 396 -12.15 11.27 -1.22
C LEU A 396 -11.62 9.86 -1.39
N GLY A 397 -10.98 9.57 -2.52
CA GLY A 397 -10.37 8.26 -2.75
C GLY A 397 -9.05 8.09 -1.99
N LEU A 398 -8.85 6.89 -1.46
CA LEU A 398 -7.66 6.49 -0.70
C LEU A 398 -6.35 6.60 -1.49
N ASP A 399 -6.42 6.63 -2.82
CA ASP A 399 -5.27 6.90 -3.70
C ASP A 399 -4.66 8.30 -3.53
N SER A 400 -5.41 9.23 -2.92
CA SER A 400 -4.97 10.60 -2.63
C SER A 400 -4.58 10.83 -1.17
N PHE A 401 -4.54 9.77 -0.37
CA PHE A 401 -4.23 9.81 1.06
C PHE A 401 -2.75 9.54 1.29
N VAL A 402 -2.19 10.30 2.24
CA VAL A 402 -0.88 10.03 2.83
C VAL A 402 -1.09 9.72 4.30
N PHE A 403 -0.57 8.60 4.78
CA PHE A 403 -0.66 8.18 6.17
C PHE A 403 0.72 8.21 6.81
N ILE A 404 0.81 8.82 8.00
CA ILE A 404 2.07 9.03 8.74
C ILE A 404 1.92 8.47 10.14
N ASP A 405 2.85 7.61 10.52
CA ASP A 405 2.83 6.89 11.79
C ASP A 405 4.26 6.48 12.16
N ASP A 406 4.64 6.52 13.44
CA ASP A 406 5.95 6.10 13.93
C ASP A 406 6.08 4.56 14.01
N GLN A 407 4.97 3.86 14.22
CA GLN A 407 4.93 2.42 14.42
C GLN A 407 4.93 1.66 13.08
N PRO A 408 5.97 0.84 12.80
CA PRO A 408 6.02 0.04 11.58
C PRO A 408 4.84 -0.91 11.41
N PHE A 409 4.28 -1.41 12.53
CA PHE A 409 3.13 -2.31 12.53
C PHE A 409 1.88 -1.63 11.93
N GLU A 410 1.53 -0.44 12.40
CA GLU A 410 0.38 0.32 11.91
C GLU A 410 0.55 0.73 10.44
N ARG A 411 1.77 1.13 10.06
CA ARG A 411 2.12 1.40 8.65
C ARG A 411 1.93 0.17 7.76
N GLY A 412 2.39 -1.00 8.22
CA GLY A 412 2.21 -2.26 7.52
C GLY A 412 0.72 -2.62 7.35
N GLU A 413 -0.06 -2.47 8.40
CA GLU A 413 -1.50 -2.73 8.42
C GLU A 413 -2.26 -1.89 7.38
N VAL A 414 -2.02 -0.57 7.34
CA VAL A 414 -2.62 0.31 6.34
C VAL A 414 -2.11 0.00 4.92
N GLY A 415 -0.81 -0.25 4.77
CA GLY A 415 -0.20 -0.59 3.48
C GLY A 415 -0.66 -1.92 2.89
N GLU A 416 -1.11 -2.87 3.72
CA GLU A 416 -1.76 -4.10 3.29
C GLU A 416 -3.17 -3.85 2.79
N ALA A 417 -3.97 -3.19 3.63
CA ALA A 417 -5.38 -2.93 3.36
C ALA A 417 -5.57 -2.06 2.11
N TYR A 418 -4.70 -1.06 1.91
CA TYR A 418 -4.84 -0.09 0.83
C TYR A 418 -3.52 0.24 0.14
N LYS A 419 -3.20 -0.51 -0.92
CA LYS A 419 -2.02 -0.25 -1.79
C LYS A 419 -1.98 1.14 -2.43
N ALA A 420 -3.14 1.80 -2.50
CA ALA A 420 -3.26 3.14 -3.06
C ALA A 420 -2.85 4.26 -2.07
N VAL A 421 -2.85 3.99 -0.76
CA VAL A 421 -2.46 4.96 0.26
C VAL A 421 -0.93 5.07 0.28
N THR A 422 -0.41 6.30 0.28
CA THR A 422 1.02 6.51 0.51
C THR A 422 1.29 6.42 2.01
N VAL A 423 2.08 5.46 2.46
CA VAL A 423 2.40 5.26 3.88
C VAL A 423 3.83 5.67 4.17
N LEU A 424 4.03 6.55 5.14
CA LEU A 424 5.33 7.16 5.49
C LEU A 424 5.60 7.05 6.98
N ALA A 425 6.88 6.99 7.36
CA ALA A 425 7.28 7.09 8.76
C ALA A 425 7.20 8.54 9.27
N ASP A 426 7.05 8.72 10.57
CA ASP A 426 7.09 10.02 11.26
C ASP A 426 8.36 10.83 10.90
N THR A 427 9.50 10.16 10.78
CA THR A 427 10.79 10.76 10.39
C THR A 427 10.78 11.43 9.01
N GLU A 428 9.80 11.10 8.15
CA GLU A 428 9.65 11.68 6.82
C GLU A 428 8.70 12.90 6.81
N ALA A 429 8.02 13.21 7.92
CA ALA A 429 7.00 14.25 8.02
C ALA A 429 7.50 15.66 7.64
N LEU A 430 8.76 15.99 7.98
CA LEU A 430 9.31 17.32 7.71
C LEU A 430 9.73 17.53 6.25
N THR A 431 9.75 16.49 5.43
CA THR A 431 10.16 16.55 4.01
C THR A 431 8.99 16.29 3.04
N LEU A 432 7.74 16.32 3.55
CA LEU A 432 6.56 16.06 2.71
C LEU A 432 6.48 17.01 1.51
N LEU A 433 6.70 18.30 1.73
CA LEU A 433 6.56 19.32 0.69
C LEU A 433 7.59 19.20 -0.45
N ASP A 434 8.68 18.45 -0.24
CA ASP A 434 9.72 18.20 -1.25
C ASP A 434 9.30 17.12 -2.25
N ARG A 435 8.24 16.36 -1.96
CA ARG A 435 7.80 15.25 -2.82
C ARG A 435 6.87 15.76 -3.93
N PRO A 436 6.98 15.22 -5.16
CA PRO A 436 6.15 15.63 -6.29
C PRO A 436 4.63 15.51 -6.06
N GLN A 437 4.19 14.61 -5.18
CA GLN A 437 2.78 14.41 -4.84
C GLN A 437 2.17 15.60 -4.08
N PHE A 438 2.98 16.43 -3.41
CA PHE A 438 2.55 17.63 -2.67
C PHE A 438 2.75 18.93 -3.44
N ASP A 439 3.26 18.84 -4.67
CA ASP A 439 3.33 19.96 -5.61
C ASP A 439 1.95 20.19 -6.25
N VAL A 440 1.11 20.96 -5.56
CA VAL A 440 -0.26 21.29 -5.98
C VAL A 440 -0.42 22.80 -6.19
N PRO A 441 -1.24 23.25 -7.16
CA PRO A 441 -1.48 24.67 -7.38
C PRO A 441 -2.04 25.34 -6.12
N VAL A 442 -1.38 26.42 -5.67
CA VAL A 442 -1.81 27.23 -4.54
C VAL A 442 -2.64 28.40 -5.04
N THR A 443 -3.93 28.40 -4.73
CA THR A 443 -4.89 29.46 -5.03
C THR A 443 -5.43 30.07 -3.72
N PRO A 444 -5.99 31.29 -3.73
CA PRO A 444 -6.67 31.85 -2.56
C PRO A 444 -7.74 30.91 -1.98
N GLU A 445 -8.44 30.17 -2.84
CA GLU A 445 -9.44 29.18 -2.45
C GLU A 445 -8.83 27.88 -1.90
N SER A 446 -7.60 27.51 -2.28
CA SER A 446 -6.89 26.38 -1.66
C SER A 446 -6.68 26.62 -0.16
N LYS A 447 -6.40 27.86 0.27
CA LYS A 447 -6.28 28.23 1.70
C LYS A 447 -7.61 28.12 2.46
N GLY A 448 -8.74 28.22 1.77
CA GLY A 448 -10.08 28.10 2.37
C GLY A 448 -10.62 26.67 2.40
N ARG A 449 -9.90 25.68 1.84
CA ARG A 449 -10.47 24.35 1.59
C ARG A 449 -10.89 23.61 2.85
N ARG A 450 -10.12 23.74 3.93
CA ARG A 450 -10.48 23.17 5.23
C ARG A 450 -11.83 23.68 5.73
N ALA A 451 -12.09 24.98 5.61
CA ALA A 451 -13.36 25.58 6.02
C ALA A 451 -14.55 25.00 5.24
N LEU A 452 -14.38 24.75 3.93
CA LEU A 452 -15.42 24.12 3.09
C LEU A 452 -15.79 22.72 3.60
N TYR A 453 -14.81 21.93 4.02
CA TYR A 453 -15.04 20.59 4.57
C TYR A 453 -15.62 20.63 6.00
N ALA A 454 -15.25 21.63 6.80
CA ALA A 454 -15.85 21.84 8.12
C ALA A 454 -17.34 22.19 8.02
N VAL A 455 -17.73 23.02 7.04
CA VAL A 455 -19.14 23.33 6.73
C VAL A 455 -19.90 22.05 6.33
N GLU A 456 -19.30 21.21 5.49
CA GLU A 456 -19.89 19.93 5.09
C GLU A 456 -20.14 19.00 6.28
N ALA A 457 -19.17 18.89 7.19
CA ALA A 457 -19.28 18.08 8.41
C ALA A 457 -20.38 18.61 9.35
N ALA A 458 -20.47 19.93 9.54
CA ALA A 458 -21.54 20.55 10.33
C ALA A 458 -22.93 20.26 9.73
N ARG A 459 -23.05 20.24 8.40
CA ARG A 459 -24.30 19.84 7.73
C ARG A 459 -24.61 18.36 7.93
N ALA A 460 -23.63 17.47 7.79
CA ALA A 460 -23.83 16.04 7.97
C ALA A 460 -24.40 15.71 9.37
N LEU A 461 -23.85 16.35 10.41
CA LEU A 461 -24.36 16.23 11.78
C LEU A 461 -25.82 16.73 11.92
N ALA A 462 -26.14 17.84 11.24
CA ALA A 462 -27.51 18.36 11.20
C ALA A 462 -28.47 17.42 10.43
N ALA A 463 -27.98 16.71 9.41
CA ALA A 463 -28.74 15.74 8.63
C ALA A 463 -29.04 14.46 9.45
N GLU A 464 -28.07 13.93 10.20
CA GLU A 464 -28.28 12.77 11.09
C GLU A 464 -29.32 13.05 12.18
N SER A 465 -29.38 14.32 12.63
CA SER A 465 -30.36 14.78 13.61
C SER A 465 -31.78 14.91 13.02
N ALA A 466 -31.89 14.99 11.68
CA ALA A 466 -33.15 15.06 10.96
C ALA A 466 -33.59 13.64 10.56
N ALA A 467 -34.34 12.96 11.44
CA ALA A 467 -34.94 11.67 11.13
C ALA A 467 -36.05 11.81 10.05
N GLY A 468 -35.68 11.83 8.76
CA GLY A 468 -36.63 11.91 7.65
C GLY A 468 -36.02 12.37 6.31
N ASP A 469 -36.76 12.05 5.23
CA ASP A 469 -36.53 12.38 3.81
C ASP A 469 -35.40 13.39 3.48
N MET A 470 -34.37 12.90 2.80
CA MET A 470 -33.19 13.68 2.39
C MET A 470 -33.56 14.91 1.56
N ASP A 471 -34.57 14.81 0.69
CA ASP A 471 -34.96 15.94 -0.16
C ASP A 471 -35.63 17.06 0.67
N GLN A 472 -36.37 16.70 1.73
CA GLN A 472 -36.91 17.68 2.68
C GLN A 472 -35.80 18.37 3.47
N PHE A 473 -34.77 17.63 3.89
CA PHE A 473 -33.60 18.21 4.54
C PHE A 473 -32.85 19.17 3.61
N LEU A 474 -32.60 18.79 2.35
CA LEU A 474 -31.94 19.64 1.37
C LEU A 474 -32.71 20.94 1.12
N ARG A 475 -34.05 20.90 1.03
CA ARG A 475 -34.87 22.11 0.92
C ARG A 475 -34.69 23.04 2.12
N SER A 476 -34.55 22.48 3.33
CA SER A 476 -34.31 23.26 4.55
C SER A 476 -32.91 23.90 4.63
N CYS A 477 -31.98 23.49 3.77
CA CYS A 477 -30.64 24.07 3.72
C CYS A 477 -30.60 25.41 2.97
N ASP A 478 -31.66 25.77 2.23
CA ASP A 478 -31.74 26.98 1.40
C ASP A 478 -30.58 27.07 0.39
N LEU A 479 -30.36 25.99 -0.37
CA LEU A 479 -29.32 25.90 -1.39
C LEU A 479 -29.55 26.92 -2.52
N VAL A 480 -28.52 27.72 -2.81
CA VAL A 480 -28.48 28.68 -3.91
C VAL A 480 -27.36 28.29 -4.87
N LEU A 481 -27.68 28.15 -6.15
CA LEU A 481 -26.74 27.95 -7.26
C LEU A 481 -26.65 29.23 -8.08
N THR A 482 -25.53 29.93 -7.98
CA THR A 482 -25.23 31.09 -8.80
C THR A 482 -24.54 30.66 -10.08
N LEU A 483 -25.14 31.01 -11.22
CA LEU A 483 -24.61 30.73 -12.56
C LEU A 483 -24.10 32.03 -13.19
N ALA A 484 -22.86 32.01 -13.66
CA ALA A 484 -22.24 33.16 -14.34
C ALA A 484 -21.45 32.70 -15.58
N ARG A 485 -21.17 33.63 -16.50
CA ARG A 485 -20.23 33.38 -17.60
C ARG A 485 -18.80 33.30 -17.05
N LEU A 486 -17.96 32.48 -17.68
CA LEU A 486 -16.54 32.41 -17.34
C LEU A 486 -15.90 33.81 -17.43
N SER A 487 -15.35 34.28 -16.32
CA SER A 487 -14.61 35.54 -16.24
C SER A 487 -13.10 35.30 -16.14
N ALA A 488 -12.30 36.32 -16.44
CA ALA A 488 -10.84 36.23 -16.28
C ALA A 488 -10.44 35.91 -14.83
N SER A 489 -11.20 36.40 -13.84
CA SER A 489 -11.01 36.08 -12.42
C SER A 489 -11.31 34.62 -12.07
N ASP A 490 -12.12 33.92 -12.86
CA ASP A 490 -12.45 32.51 -12.63
C ASP A 490 -11.47 31.54 -13.31
N ALA A 491 -10.66 32.02 -14.26
CA ALA A 491 -9.89 31.18 -15.17
C ALA A 491 -8.91 30.23 -14.45
N GLU A 492 -8.11 30.75 -13.50
CA GLU A 492 -7.20 29.91 -12.69
C GLU A 492 -7.96 28.88 -11.87
N ARG A 493 -9.16 29.22 -11.40
CA ARG A 493 -9.97 28.33 -10.59
C ARG A 493 -10.59 27.20 -11.42
N VAL A 494 -11.04 27.49 -12.64
CA VAL A 494 -11.52 26.47 -13.60
C VAL A 494 -10.37 25.55 -14.00
N TYR A 495 -9.19 26.10 -14.27
CA TYR A 495 -7.98 25.30 -14.49
C TYR A 495 -7.73 24.35 -13.31
N GLU A 496 -7.66 24.86 -12.08
CA GLU A 496 -7.44 24.04 -10.88
C GLU A 496 -8.51 22.94 -10.71
N LEU A 497 -9.79 23.31 -10.93
CA LEU A 497 -10.91 22.39 -10.80
C LEU A 497 -10.83 21.26 -11.83
N SER A 498 -10.40 21.55 -13.06
CA SER A 498 -10.19 20.54 -14.11
C SER A 498 -9.11 19.53 -13.71
N GLN A 499 -8.04 19.97 -13.04
CA GLN A 499 -6.94 19.11 -12.62
C GLN A 499 -7.31 18.21 -11.44
N ARG A 500 -8.16 18.68 -10.52
CA ARG A 500 -8.47 17.97 -9.26
C ARG A 500 -9.72 17.08 -9.33
N THR A 501 -10.58 17.29 -10.31
CA THR A 501 -11.86 16.58 -10.44
C THR A 501 -11.70 15.30 -11.26
N ASN A 502 -11.77 14.16 -10.56
CA ASN A 502 -11.63 12.83 -11.17
C ASN A 502 -12.96 12.09 -11.28
N GLN A 503 -13.81 12.13 -10.23
CA GLN A 503 -15.02 11.31 -10.15
C GLN A 503 -16.22 11.91 -10.90
N LEU A 504 -16.32 13.25 -10.91
CA LEU A 504 -17.42 14.00 -11.51
C LEU A 504 -16.91 14.84 -12.69
N ASN A 505 -16.08 14.22 -13.54
CA ASN A 505 -15.60 14.79 -14.79
C ASN A 505 -15.88 13.77 -15.91
N ILE A 506 -16.95 14.01 -16.68
CA ILE A 506 -17.52 13.02 -17.60
C ILE A 506 -16.64 12.78 -18.83
N ALA A 507 -15.93 13.82 -19.29
CA ALA A 507 -15.02 13.76 -20.43
C ALA A 507 -13.56 13.54 -20.02
N ALA A 508 -13.29 13.30 -18.73
CA ALA A 508 -11.94 13.16 -18.15
C ALA A 508 -10.95 14.29 -18.55
N THR A 509 -11.48 15.47 -18.92
CA THR A 509 -10.70 16.52 -19.58
C THR A 509 -9.82 17.27 -18.57
N ARG A 510 -8.60 17.60 -18.99
CA ARG A 510 -7.60 18.36 -18.21
C ARG A 510 -7.20 19.58 -19.01
N TYR A 511 -7.74 20.75 -18.65
CA TYR A 511 -7.43 21.98 -19.37
C TYR A 511 -6.04 22.49 -19.02
N SER A 512 -5.34 23.01 -20.01
CA SER A 512 -4.26 23.96 -19.80
C SER A 512 -4.83 25.35 -19.48
N ARG A 513 -3.98 26.27 -19.01
CA ARG A 513 -4.39 27.66 -18.80
C ARG A 513 -4.81 28.32 -20.12
N ASP A 514 -4.12 28.01 -21.20
CA ASP A 514 -4.40 28.55 -22.52
C ASP A 514 -5.76 28.07 -23.04
N ASP A 515 -6.14 26.81 -22.76
CA ASP A 515 -7.47 26.29 -23.11
C ASP A 515 -8.58 27.09 -22.40
N VAL A 516 -8.43 27.35 -21.10
CA VAL A 516 -9.42 28.12 -20.32
C VAL A 516 -9.45 29.58 -20.80
N ALA A 517 -8.30 30.17 -21.09
CA ALA A 517 -8.21 31.53 -21.61
C ALA A 517 -8.91 31.69 -22.97
N ALA A 518 -8.80 30.68 -23.85
CA ALA A 518 -9.49 30.68 -25.14
C ALA A 518 -11.04 30.66 -24.99
N MET A 519 -11.56 30.11 -23.88
CA MET A 519 -13.00 30.06 -23.57
C MET A 519 -13.56 31.37 -23.01
N LEU A 520 -12.71 32.35 -22.68
CA LEU A 520 -13.14 33.69 -22.28
C LEU A 520 -13.70 34.50 -23.46
N SER A 521 -13.41 34.06 -24.70
CA SER A 521 -13.89 34.71 -25.91
C SER A 521 -15.07 33.94 -26.53
N ASP A 522 -16.14 34.65 -26.87
CA ASP A 522 -17.29 34.09 -27.60
C ASP A 522 -16.95 33.75 -29.07
N ALA A 523 -15.72 34.04 -29.51
CA ALA A 523 -15.26 33.86 -30.89
C ALA A 523 -15.31 32.40 -31.38
N ASN A 524 -15.34 31.43 -30.46
CA ASN A 524 -15.37 30.00 -30.77
C ASN A 524 -16.79 29.40 -30.81
N GLY A 525 -17.84 30.22 -30.66
CA GLY A 525 -19.24 29.81 -30.80
C GLY A 525 -19.81 28.97 -29.65
N GLY A 526 -19.07 28.80 -28.54
CA GLY A 526 -19.52 28.12 -27.33
C GLY A 526 -19.61 29.07 -26.14
N GLU A 527 -20.51 28.76 -25.21
CA GLU A 527 -20.67 29.44 -23.93
C GLU A 527 -19.98 28.64 -22.81
N ALA A 528 -19.18 29.34 -22.00
CA ALA A 528 -18.56 28.83 -20.79
C ALA A 528 -19.28 29.37 -19.55
N TRP A 529 -19.67 28.48 -18.63
CA TRP A 529 -20.35 28.83 -17.39
C TRP A 529 -19.59 28.35 -16.16
N THR A 530 -19.58 29.18 -15.13
CA THR A 530 -19.10 28.86 -13.79
C THR A 530 -20.28 28.67 -12.86
N LEU A 531 -20.17 27.65 -12.01
CA LEU A 531 -21.19 27.30 -11.03
C LEU A 531 -20.64 27.59 -9.64
N ARG A 532 -21.32 28.44 -8.87
CA ARG A 532 -21.03 28.73 -7.46
C ARG A 532 -22.23 28.31 -6.62
N CYS A 533 -21.99 27.76 -5.43
CA CYS A 533 -23.08 27.31 -4.57
C CYS A 533 -22.88 27.81 -3.15
N ALA A 534 -23.98 28.16 -2.48
CA ALA A 534 -24.01 28.49 -1.06
C ALA A 534 -25.27 27.90 -0.42
N ASP A 535 -25.25 27.73 0.90
CA ASP A 535 -26.40 27.38 1.71
C ASP A 535 -26.37 28.11 3.06
N ARG A 536 -27.30 27.80 3.96
CA ARG A 536 -27.35 28.42 5.30
C ARG A 536 -26.14 28.10 6.20
N PHE A 537 -25.36 27.08 5.88
CA PHE A 537 -24.19 26.65 6.64
C PHE A 537 -22.90 27.30 6.11
N GLY A 538 -22.86 27.70 4.84
CA GLY A 538 -21.75 28.48 4.28
C GLY A 538 -21.69 28.55 2.77
N ASP A 539 -20.67 29.24 2.27
CA ASP A 539 -20.34 29.35 0.85
C ASP A 539 -19.45 28.18 0.42
N TYR A 540 -19.85 27.47 -0.63
CA TYR A 540 -19.07 26.38 -1.22
C TYR A 540 -18.05 26.88 -2.25
N GLY A 541 -18.11 28.13 -2.68
CA GLY A 541 -17.28 28.74 -3.72
C GLY A 541 -17.58 28.21 -5.12
N LEU A 542 -16.63 28.35 -6.05
CA LEU A 542 -16.76 27.80 -7.42
C LEU A 542 -16.69 26.26 -7.36
N ILE A 543 -17.84 25.63 -7.58
CA ILE A 543 -18.10 24.20 -7.47
C ILE A 543 -18.13 23.48 -8.80
N GLY A 544 -18.30 24.18 -9.92
CA GLY A 544 -18.44 23.52 -11.22
C GLY A 544 -18.15 24.41 -12.41
N PHE A 545 -18.01 23.76 -13.55
CA PHE A 545 -17.80 24.38 -14.86
C PHE A 545 -18.55 23.59 -15.92
N ALA A 546 -19.08 24.30 -16.91
CA ALA A 546 -19.65 23.72 -18.10
C ALA A 546 -19.24 24.52 -19.33
N TYR A 547 -19.00 23.84 -20.44
CA TYR A 547 -18.74 24.48 -21.72
C TYR A 547 -19.53 23.80 -22.83
N GLY A 548 -20.28 24.56 -23.61
CA GLY A 548 -21.16 24.02 -24.63
C GLY A 548 -21.84 25.09 -25.45
N ASP A 549 -22.65 24.68 -26.43
CA ASP A 549 -23.43 25.58 -27.26
C ASP A 549 -24.93 25.27 -27.11
N PRO A 550 -25.71 26.15 -26.47
CA PRO A 550 -27.14 25.97 -26.31
C PRO A 550 -27.90 25.85 -27.63
N LYS A 551 -27.42 26.48 -28.73
CA LYS A 551 -28.11 26.45 -30.02
C LYS A 551 -28.09 25.06 -30.66
N THR A 552 -27.00 24.34 -30.48
CA THR A 552 -26.86 22.96 -30.96
C THR A 552 -27.28 21.94 -29.92
N GLY A 553 -27.43 22.34 -28.65
CA GLY A 553 -27.64 21.44 -27.52
C GLY A 553 -26.38 20.60 -27.19
N HIS A 554 -25.23 20.91 -27.79
CA HIS A 554 -24.00 20.16 -27.59
C HIS A 554 -23.19 20.74 -26.44
N ILE A 555 -23.12 20.01 -25.34
CA ILE A 555 -22.27 20.31 -24.20
C ILE A 555 -20.94 19.58 -24.41
N ARG A 556 -19.85 20.33 -24.53
CA ARG A 556 -18.54 19.74 -24.72
C ARG A 556 -18.04 19.09 -23.43
N ASP A 557 -18.22 19.79 -22.31
CA ASP A 557 -17.62 19.37 -21.05
C ASP A 557 -18.43 19.85 -19.85
N PHE A 558 -18.41 19.04 -18.80
CA PHE A 558 -18.99 19.33 -17.50
C PHE A 558 -18.17 18.65 -16.42
N PHE A 559 -17.75 19.43 -15.43
CA PHE A 559 -17.22 18.88 -14.20
C PHE A 559 -17.65 19.67 -12.99
N MET A 560 -17.83 18.95 -11.89
CA MET A 560 -18.27 19.52 -10.63
C MET A 560 -17.50 18.91 -9.46
N SER A 561 -17.38 19.65 -8.37
CA SER A 561 -16.74 19.19 -7.15
C SER A 561 -17.61 18.15 -6.44
N CYS A 562 -16.98 17.10 -5.92
CA CYS A 562 -17.65 16.08 -5.09
C CYS A 562 -18.34 16.65 -3.83
N ARG A 563 -17.99 17.86 -3.39
CA ARG A 563 -18.59 18.52 -2.22
C ARG A 563 -20.03 18.96 -2.40
N VAL A 564 -20.59 18.94 -3.62
CA VAL A 564 -22.02 19.22 -3.87
C VAL A 564 -22.75 18.01 -4.46
N GLN A 565 -22.08 16.86 -4.51
CA GLN A 565 -22.67 15.63 -5.02
C GLN A 565 -23.90 15.23 -4.19
N ARG A 566 -24.97 14.77 -4.85
CA ARG A 566 -26.25 14.38 -4.23
C ARG A 566 -27.02 15.53 -3.58
N LYS A 567 -26.66 16.79 -3.85
CA LYS A 567 -27.42 17.98 -3.39
C LYS A 567 -28.40 18.51 -4.43
N ARG A 568 -28.61 17.77 -5.53
CA ARG A 568 -29.47 18.15 -6.67
C ARG A 568 -29.00 19.42 -7.40
N VAL A 569 -27.75 19.85 -7.16
CA VAL A 569 -27.14 21.00 -7.85
C VAL A 569 -26.99 20.71 -9.34
N GLU A 570 -26.61 19.47 -9.67
CA GLU A 570 -26.58 18.96 -11.03
C GLU A 570 -27.94 19.00 -11.70
N ALA A 571 -29.01 18.56 -11.02
CA ALA A 571 -30.36 18.54 -11.55
C ALA A 571 -30.87 19.95 -11.84
N ALA A 572 -30.64 20.89 -10.92
CA ALA A 572 -30.95 22.30 -11.11
C ALA A 572 -30.19 22.90 -12.30
N PHE A 573 -28.87 22.65 -12.39
CA PHE A 573 -28.06 23.14 -13.51
C PHE A 573 -28.54 22.60 -14.86
N PHE A 574 -28.77 21.29 -14.99
CA PHE A 574 -29.21 20.69 -16.25
C PHE A 574 -30.66 21.06 -16.61
N ALA A 575 -31.54 21.30 -15.64
CA ALA A 575 -32.87 21.85 -15.90
C ALA A 575 -32.79 23.26 -16.49
N TRP A 576 -31.94 24.12 -15.93
CA TRP A 576 -31.70 25.47 -16.46
C TRP A 576 -31.08 25.43 -17.87
N LEU A 577 -30.11 24.53 -18.10
CA LEU A 577 -29.44 24.39 -19.37
C LEU A 577 -30.37 23.82 -20.45
N ALA A 578 -31.17 22.80 -20.13
CA ALA A 578 -32.18 22.23 -21.01
C ALA A 578 -33.18 23.29 -21.47
N ALA A 579 -33.72 24.10 -20.56
CA ALA A 579 -34.63 25.19 -20.90
C ALA A 579 -34.00 26.22 -21.85
N ARG A 580 -32.69 26.49 -21.73
CA ARG A 580 -31.95 27.35 -22.66
C ARG A 580 -31.76 26.71 -24.03
N CYS A 581 -31.41 25.42 -24.08
CA CYS A 581 -31.27 24.68 -25.32
C CYS A 581 -32.61 24.62 -26.08
N GLU A 582 -33.70 24.35 -25.37
CA GLU A 582 -35.07 24.36 -25.91
C GLU A 582 -35.45 25.74 -26.47
N ALA A 583 -35.21 26.81 -25.71
CA ALA A 583 -35.49 28.17 -26.15
C ALA A 583 -34.66 28.58 -27.38
N ALA A 584 -33.48 27.97 -27.57
CA ALA A 584 -32.62 28.17 -28.73
C ALA A 584 -32.97 27.27 -29.93
N GLY A 585 -33.93 26.34 -29.76
CA GLY A 585 -34.43 25.46 -30.82
C GLY A 585 -33.79 24.08 -30.89
N ALA A 586 -32.99 23.68 -29.90
CA ALA A 586 -32.45 22.32 -29.83
C ALA A 586 -33.54 21.30 -29.43
N HIS A 587 -33.47 20.11 -30.01
CA HIS A 587 -34.40 19.00 -29.71
C HIS A 587 -33.77 17.91 -28.83
N GLU A 588 -32.47 18.01 -28.58
CA GLU A 588 -31.71 17.05 -27.81
C GLU A 588 -30.52 17.78 -27.17
N MET A 589 -30.13 17.36 -25.97
CA MET A 589 -28.90 17.78 -25.32
C MET A 589 -27.90 16.61 -25.34
N THR A 590 -26.68 16.86 -25.80
CA THR A 590 -25.62 15.85 -25.88
C THR A 590 -24.39 16.26 -25.09
N ILE A 591 -23.67 15.29 -24.54
CA ILE A 591 -22.37 15.53 -23.90
C ILE A 591 -21.35 14.43 -24.22
N SER A 592 -20.11 14.84 -24.48
CA SER A 592 -19.01 13.92 -24.75
C SER A 592 -18.66 13.10 -23.50
N TYR A 593 -18.50 11.79 -23.68
CA TYR A 593 -18.07 10.86 -22.64
C TYR A 593 -16.74 10.22 -23.02
N GLN A 594 -15.81 10.22 -22.07
CA GLN A 594 -14.57 9.46 -22.17
C GLN A 594 -14.42 8.59 -20.93
N LYS A 595 -14.41 7.28 -21.08
CA LYS A 595 -14.24 6.33 -19.99
C LYS A 595 -12.87 6.51 -19.34
N ALA A 596 -12.87 6.78 -18.04
CA ALA A 596 -11.68 6.82 -17.22
C ALA A 596 -11.84 5.89 -16.01
N ALA A 597 -10.74 5.54 -15.36
CA ALA A 597 -10.76 4.61 -14.23
C ALA A 597 -11.67 5.05 -13.06
N ARG A 598 -12.00 6.35 -12.97
CA ARG A 598 -12.65 6.93 -11.79
C ARG A 598 -13.91 7.74 -12.08
N ASN A 599 -14.29 7.95 -13.33
CA ASN A 599 -15.46 8.77 -13.66
C ASN A 599 -16.77 7.98 -13.77
N GLY A 600 -16.80 6.73 -13.28
CA GLY A 600 -18.04 5.96 -13.11
C GLY A 600 -19.16 6.73 -12.38
N PRO A 601 -18.88 7.44 -11.26
CA PRO A 601 -19.89 8.26 -10.60
C PRO A 601 -20.45 9.40 -11.47
N ALA A 602 -19.66 9.97 -12.39
CA ALA A 602 -20.17 10.94 -13.35
C ALA A 602 -21.15 10.28 -14.32
N LEU A 603 -20.81 9.10 -14.85
CA LEU A 603 -21.69 8.35 -15.75
C LEU A 603 -23.03 8.01 -15.08
N GLU A 604 -22.99 7.50 -13.84
CA GLU A 604 -24.19 7.22 -13.04
C GLU A 604 -25.04 8.47 -12.82
N LEU A 605 -24.41 9.62 -12.53
CA LEU A 605 -25.09 10.91 -12.39
C LEU A 605 -25.86 11.27 -13.67
N PHE A 606 -25.21 11.19 -14.84
CA PHE A 606 -25.88 11.50 -16.11
C PHE A 606 -27.01 10.52 -16.43
N GLN A 607 -26.83 9.23 -16.16
CA GLN A 607 -27.89 8.22 -16.33
C GLN A 607 -29.09 8.49 -15.43
N ASN A 608 -28.86 8.87 -14.17
CA ASN A 608 -29.93 9.25 -13.24
C ASN A 608 -30.66 10.54 -13.66
N LEU A 609 -29.97 11.44 -14.38
CA LEU A 609 -30.59 12.62 -15.02
C LEU A 609 -31.32 12.28 -16.32
N GLY A 610 -31.38 11.02 -16.74
CA GLY A 610 -32.10 10.58 -17.94
C GLY A 610 -31.27 10.61 -19.23
N PHE A 611 -29.95 10.79 -19.16
CA PHE A 611 -29.10 10.67 -20.33
C PHE A 611 -28.82 9.21 -20.68
N THR A 612 -28.84 8.91 -21.98
CA THR A 612 -28.53 7.57 -22.51
C THR A 612 -27.16 7.59 -23.17
N LEU A 613 -26.29 6.64 -22.79
CA LEU A 613 -24.96 6.50 -23.37
C LEU A 613 -25.03 5.77 -24.73
N SER A 614 -24.50 6.41 -25.76
CA SER A 614 -24.21 5.80 -27.06
C SER A 614 -22.68 5.66 -27.21
N PRO A 615 -22.11 4.46 -27.02
CA PRO A 615 -20.68 4.23 -27.19
C PRO A 615 -20.25 4.43 -28.66
N THR A 616 -19.14 5.10 -28.88
CA THR A 616 -18.47 5.16 -30.20
C THR A 616 -17.34 4.15 -30.31
N ASP A 617 -16.65 3.87 -29.21
CA ASP A 617 -15.62 2.84 -29.06
C ASP A 617 -15.54 2.36 -27.59
N ASP A 618 -14.52 1.56 -27.25
CA ASP A 618 -14.31 1.00 -25.90
C ASP A 618 -14.07 2.07 -24.81
N THR A 619 -13.67 3.27 -25.23
CA THR A 619 -13.21 4.37 -24.38
C THR A 619 -13.97 5.69 -24.58
N HIS A 620 -14.72 5.86 -25.66
CA HIS A 620 -15.47 7.09 -25.97
C HIS A 620 -16.94 6.82 -26.25
N GLY A 621 -17.77 7.83 -26.02
CA GLY A 621 -19.18 7.84 -26.40
C GLY A 621 -19.80 9.22 -26.30
N SER A 622 -21.11 9.27 -26.53
CA SER A 622 -21.93 10.46 -26.33
C SER A 622 -23.12 10.12 -25.45
N LEU A 623 -23.38 10.94 -24.45
CA LEU A 623 -24.57 10.87 -23.61
C LEU A 623 -25.60 11.83 -24.19
N ALA A 624 -26.84 11.36 -24.41
CA ALA A 624 -27.90 12.15 -25.02
C ALA A 624 -29.17 12.15 -24.16
N CYS A 625 -29.85 13.30 -24.09
CA CYS A 625 -31.13 13.49 -23.43
C CYS A 625 -32.09 14.25 -24.35
N PRO A 626 -33.22 13.65 -24.77
CA PRO A 626 -34.22 14.34 -25.58
C PRO A 626 -34.84 15.53 -24.87
N LEU A 627 -35.17 16.59 -25.61
CA LEU A 627 -35.84 17.78 -25.10
C LEU A 627 -37.31 17.82 -25.58
N PRO A 628 -38.28 18.20 -24.72
CA PRO A 628 -38.08 18.74 -23.38
C PRO A 628 -37.74 17.68 -22.33
N ALA A 629 -36.87 18.04 -21.40
CA ALA A 629 -36.41 17.16 -20.32
C ALA A 629 -36.87 17.67 -18.95
N SER A 630 -37.20 16.74 -18.05
CA SER A 630 -37.50 17.04 -16.65
C SER A 630 -36.48 16.32 -15.77
N PHE A 631 -35.90 17.04 -14.82
CA PHE A 631 -34.88 16.52 -13.91
C PHE A 631 -35.45 16.46 -12.50
N ASP A 632 -35.44 15.28 -11.89
CA ASP A 632 -36.01 15.09 -10.55
C ASP A 632 -35.21 15.87 -9.48
N GLY A 633 -35.93 16.53 -8.57
CA GLY A 633 -35.35 17.37 -7.53
C GLY A 633 -34.69 18.67 -7.99
N HIS A 634 -34.85 19.10 -9.25
CA HIS A 634 -34.25 20.35 -9.76
C HIS A 634 -34.73 21.62 -9.01
N ASP A 635 -35.88 21.55 -8.35
CA ASP A 635 -36.51 22.66 -7.61
C ASP A 635 -36.02 22.78 -6.16
N ILE A 636 -35.18 21.85 -5.71
CA ILE A 636 -34.58 21.87 -4.36
C ILE A 636 -33.53 22.98 -4.23
N VAL A 637 -32.87 23.33 -5.33
CA VAL A 637 -31.81 24.34 -5.36
C VAL A 637 -32.31 25.57 -6.12
N ARG A 638 -32.28 26.74 -5.48
CA ARG A 638 -32.64 28.00 -6.13
C ARG A 638 -31.53 28.44 -7.07
N ILE A 639 -31.87 28.78 -8.31
CA ILE A 639 -30.90 29.29 -9.28
C ILE A 639 -30.91 30.82 -9.28
N GLU A 640 -29.72 31.41 -9.19
CA GLU A 640 -29.49 32.83 -9.41
C GLU A 640 -28.57 33.00 -10.62
N SER A 641 -29.13 33.33 -11.78
CA SER A 641 -28.35 33.58 -12.98
C SER A 641 -27.93 35.04 -13.05
N VAL A 642 -26.62 35.30 -13.10
CA VAL A 642 -26.09 36.63 -13.44
C VAL A 642 -26.03 36.72 -14.96
N THR A 643 -27.11 37.22 -15.57
CA THR A 643 -27.05 37.63 -16.97
C THR A 643 -26.19 38.88 -17.05
N ALA A 644 -24.97 38.76 -17.57
CA ALA A 644 -24.29 39.91 -18.14
C ALA A 644 -25.14 40.36 -19.33
N GLU A 645 -26.01 41.35 -19.13
CA GLU A 645 -26.39 42.19 -20.26
C GLU A 645 -25.09 42.82 -20.77
N PRO A 646 -24.80 42.74 -22.07
CA PRO A 646 -23.68 43.49 -22.61
C PRO A 646 -23.94 44.96 -22.29
N GLU A 647 -23.05 45.60 -21.53
CA GLU A 647 -23.02 47.05 -21.41
C GLU A 647 -23.10 47.60 -22.84
N ALA A 648 -24.25 48.20 -23.16
CA ALA A 648 -24.43 48.89 -24.41
C ALA A 648 -23.27 49.87 -24.53
N ALA A 649 -22.40 49.63 -25.52
CA ALA A 649 -21.36 50.57 -25.86
C ALA A 649 -22.01 51.93 -26.04
N ILE A 650 -21.76 52.82 -25.07
CA ILE A 650 -22.02 54.24 -25.24
C ILE A 650 -21.05 54.67 -26.33
N THR A 651 -21.53 54.61 -27.58
CA THR A 651 -20.88 55.26 -28.70
C THR A 651 -20.94 56.75 -28.42
N SER A 652 -19.85 57.31 -27.91
CA SER A 652 -19.55 58.72 -28.06
C SER A 652 -19.20 58.97 -29.54
N GLU A 653 -20.21 59.15 -30.37
CA GLU A 653 -20.02 59.90 -31.61
C GLU A 653 -20.42 61.35 -31.34
N ALA A 654 -19.44 62.21 -31.57
CA ALA A 654 -19.53 63.66 -31.45
C ALA A 654 -20.52 64.24 -32.47
N VAL A 655 -21.40 65.13 -31.99
CA VAL A 655 -21.66 66.48 -32.55
C VAL A 655 -21.91 67.43 -31.39
#